data_AF-A0A2N4UAA9-F1
#
_entry.id   AF-A0A2N4UAA9-F1
#
_cell.length_a   1.000
_cell.length_b   1.000
_cell.length_c   1.000
_cell.angle_alpha   90.00
_cell.angle_beta   90.00
_cell.angle_gamma   90.00
#
_symmetry.space_group_name_H-M   'P 1'
#
loop_
_entity.id
_entity.type
_entity.pdbx_description
1 polymer ?
#
loop_
_entity_poly.entity_id
_entity_poly.type
_entity_poly.pdbx_seq_one_letter_code
_entity_poly.pdbx_strand_id
1 'polypeptide(L)'
;MPALLAAILSVFILASCDSSGGEVASDKGPQPPNILFVVLDDLGVDQLSAFGYGGLIPSQVPRTPNIDAIAHVGVRFRNAWSMPTCTPSRATFFQGRYPFRTDVKNAIVASDLANSQVSPFEITTPKLLKEKGYVNAVIGKMHLSGSNLNPANNPFGDGVMHELGWDYFEGYLDGGPYPIDKTAGGANHVSGAVYGCGFVPNVNNDPTHGADSGACYKPNGSCTAISTASTATPGLACLEGGGIFDPGQSCRASVPAYLDFNLQNGYYTSELIINQPDGGVEVLPPSDARSRGYRSTLETDRAVAWVKQQKLGQPWMLSVGYSAIHTPLQPPPASLLPGDALKIGAYTCSSDLQEQRQLTNHMLEAMDKEIGRLLVETGIARYAKDGTLDYRPENSNTVVVVMADNGTYGPSVKLPFNLTRAKGFPYQSGVWVPLIVAGPMVKEPGREVPHMVSSVDMYSLFSELAGIDLQKTLPESLQVDAKPVLAYLTEPGRESIRDTNYTETGTNIASSNASAPPPCVIPTSNMCVQVFPQKGICEDQSGTWYGPGGVAGPQGLGSCCAVNDYLVAQGESPVDILPNSQKAIRNDFYKLVRIDRLNCASQQIESADEFYQVDQAAPLPKLDNALSNLLALPNMTPEAQQNYAALQSKLSALLDSRTVCPGDGNLDLMVDDADIENWKHYSTLNGGRSSWYDFNHDGLTNEADRSVIEQNMGKDCRPSS
;
A
#
# COMPACT_ATOMS: atom_id res chain seq x y z
N MET A 1 -59.68 53.71 21.54
CA MET A 1 -59.48 54.26 20.17
C MET A 1 -59.78 55.75 20.23
N PRO A 2 -59.06 56.64 19.49
CA PRO A 2 -57.93 56.46 18.55
C PRO A 2 -56.61 57.06 19.13
N ALA A 3 -55.41 56.50 18.87
CA ALA A 3 -54.58 56.50 17.65
C ALA A 3 -54.05 57.88 17.23
N LEU A 4 -52.85 58.08 16.69
CA LEU A 4 -51.51 57.46 16.72
C LEU A 4 -50.68 58.40 15.81
N LEU A 5 -49.45 58.74 16.21
CA LEU A 5 -48.22 58.86 15.40
C LEU A 5 -47.34 60.01 15.92
N ALA A 6 -46.16 59.64 16.41
CA ALA A 6 -45.09 60.57 16.75
C ALA A 6 -43.84 60.18 15.97
N ALA A 7 -43.33 61.13 15.21
CA ALA A 7 -41.97 61.16 14.69
C ALA A 7 -41.32 62.40 15.28
N ILE A 8 -40.23 62.26 16.03
CA ILE A 8 -39.31 63.37 16.29
C ILE A 8 -37.88 62.85 16.24
N LEU A 9 -37.11 63.49 15.36
CA LEU A 9 -35.68 63.41 15.18
C LEU A 9 -34.97 64.33 16.19
N SER A 10 -33.87 63.81 16.75
CA SER A 10 -32.58 64.48 17.00
C SER A 10 -32.51 65.73 17.92
N VAL A 11 -31.64 65.69 18.94
CA VAL A 11 -30.26 66.26 18.90
C VAL A 11 -29.49 65.95 20.21
N PHE A 12 -28.22 65.58 20.00
CA PHE A 12 -27.04 65.29 20.84
C PHE A 12 -26.88 65.89 22.25
N ILE A 13 -26.28 65.10 23.16
CA ILE A 13 -25.09 65.42 23.98
C ILE A 13 -24.24 64.14 24.22
N LEU A 14 -22.91 64.27 24.13
CA LEU A 14 -21.85 63.27 24.34
C LEU A 14 -21.72 62.78 25.78
N ALA A 15 -21.41 61.48 25.96
CA ALA A 15 -20.75 60.95 27.16
C ALA A 15 -19.85 59.75 26.80
N SER A 16 -18.65 59.75 27.39
CA SER A 16 -17.55 58.80 27.26
C SER A 16 -17.92 57.39 27.74
N CYS A 17 -17.59 56.35 26.96
CA CYS A 17 -17.65 54.95 27.40
C CYS A 17 -16.24 54.34 27.41
N ASP A 18 -15.81 53.97 28.63
CA ASP A 18 -14.71 53.06 28.91
C ASP A 18 -15.02 51.69 28.28
N SER A 19 -14.17 51.24 27.36
CA SER A 19 -14.29 49.93 26.74
C SER A 19 -13.34 48.94 27.40
N SER A 20 -13.71 48.42 28.58
CA SER A 20 -13.15 47.18 29.11
C SER A 20 -13.88 45.99 28.46
N GLY A 21 -13.55 45.71 27.20
CA GLY A 21 -13.93 44.46 26.54
C GLY A 21 -13.05 43.35 27.06
N GLY A 22 -13.55 42.59 28.04
CA GLY A 22 -12.93 41.32 28.43
C GLY A 22 -12.95 40.38 27.22
N GLU A 23 -11.77 40.07 26.70
CA GLU A 23 -11.59 38.92 25.82
C GLU A 23 -12.01 37.69 26.59
N VAL A 24 -13.18 37.15 26.24
CA VAL A 24 -13.53 35.78 26.56
C VAL A 24 -12.59 34.94 25.71
N ALA A 25 -11.42 34.61 26.28
CA ALA A 25 -10.57 33.56 25.75
C ALA A 25 -11.46 32.32 25.62
N SER A 26 -11.74 31.90 24.39
CA SER A 26 -12.40 30.63 24.17
C SER A 26 -11.44 29.57 24.70
N ASP A 27 -11.80 28.95 25.82
CA ASP A 27 -11.18 27.74 26.34
C ASP A 27 -11.51 26.59 25.39
N LYS A 28 -10.98 26.68 24.16
CA LYS A 28 -10.87 25.53 23.27
C LYS A 28 -9.64 24.80 23.78
N GLY A 29 -9.85 23.61 24.34
CA GLY A 29 -8.75 22.70 24.66
C GLY A 29 -7.78 22.53 23.47
N PRO A 30 -6.61 21.91 23.69
CA PRO A 30 -5.60 21.76 22.64
C PRO A 30 -6.24 21.21 21.36
N GLN A 31 -6.09 21.94 20.24
CA GLN A 31 -6.59 21.48 18.96
C GLN A 31 -5.90 20.16 18.60
N PRO A 32 -6.64 19.15 18.12
CA PRO A 32 -6.01 17.90 17.70
C PRO A 32 -5.07 18.18 16.51
N PRO A 33 -3.96 17.43 16.38
CA PRO A 33 -2.96 17.67 15.34
C PRO A 33 -3.45 17.20 13.98
N ASN A 34 -2.92 17.78 12.92
CA ASN A 34 -3.03 17.18 11.59
C ASN A 34 -2.24 15.88 11.53
N ILE A 35 -2.66 14.93 10.71
CA ILE A 35 -1.99 13.64 10.53
C ILE A 35 -1.58 13.52 9.07
N LEU A 36 -0.27 13.49 8.81
CA LEU A 36 0.30 13.12 7.52
C LEU A 36 0.84 11.70 7.62
N PHE A 37 0.17 10.74 7.00
CA PHE A 37 0.60 9.35 6.93
C PHE A 37 1.22 9.05 5.57
N VAL A 38 2.51 8.82 5.55
CA VAL A 38 3.27 8.43 4.35
C VAL A 38 3.43 6.91 4.36
N VAL A 39 2.88 6.26 3.34
CA VAL A 39 2.98 4.82 3.15
C VAL A 39 4.02 4.53 2.07
N LEU A 40 5.02 3.73 2.42
CA LEU A 40 6.08 3.27 1.50
C LEU A 40 5.70 1.88 0.97
N ASP A 41 5.71 1.71 -0.35
CA ASP A 41 5.35 0.45 -1.01
C ASP A 41 6.60 -0.38 -1.30
N ASP A 42 6.57 -1.67 -0.95
CA ASP A 42 7.65 -2.64 -1.19
C ASP A 42 9.01 -2.28 -0.57
N LEU A 43 8.98 -1.72 0.64
CA LEU A 43 10.17 -1.22 1.33
C LEU A 43 10.31 -1.85 2.72
N GLY A 44 11.18 -2.84 2.83
CA GLY A 44 11.60 -3.42 4.10
C GLY A 44 12.63 -2.57 4.83
N VAL A 45 12.84 -2.87 6.12
CA VAL A 45 13.82 -2.16 6.95
C VAL A 45 15.24 -2.23 6.39
N ASP A 46 15.53 -3.22 5.53
CA ASP A 46 16.81 -3.45 4.87
C ASP A 46 17.25 -2.31 3.95
N GLN A 47 16.32 -1.44 3.55
CA GLN A 47 16.56 -0.33 2.64
C GLN A 47 17.06 0.95 3.33
N LEU A 48 16.83 1.12 4.65
CA LEU A 48 17.04 2.42 5.31
C LEU A 48 18.21 2.45 6.29
N SER A 49 19.13 3.37 6.05
CA SER A 49 20.29 3.61 6.92
C SER A 49 19.92 4.20 8.29
N ALA A 50 18.80 4.94 8.38
CA ALA A 50 18.24 5.39 9.64
C ALA A 50 17.95 4.26 10.64
N PHE A 51 17.76 3.03 10.15
CA PHE A 51 17.58 1.83 10.96
C PHE A 51 18.86 0.98 11.05
N GLY A 52 20.04 1.52 10.70
CA GLY A 52 21.30 0.77 10.75
C GLY A 52 21.43 -0.33 9.70
N TYR A 53 20.57 -0.29 8.68
CA TYR A 53 20.62 -1.16 7.49
C TYR A 53 20.89 -0.32 6.24
N GLY A 54 20.43 -0.72 5.05
CA GLY A 54 20.76 -0.08 3.77
C GLY A 54 21.67 -0.94 2.87
N GLY A 55 21.96 -2.17 3.28
CA GLY A 55 22.77 -3.14 2.56
C GLY A 55 24.25 -3.18 2.98
N LEU A 56 24.89 -4.32 2.80
CA LEU A 56 26.29 -4.53 3.17
C LEU A 56 27.32 -3.94 2.19
N ILE A 57 26.87 -3.43 1.04
CA ILE A 57 27.73 -2.85 0.01
C ILE A 57 27.59 -1.33 0.06
N PRO A 58 28.58 -0.57 0.59
CA PRO A 58 28.44 0.88 0.80
C PRO A 58 28.09 1.68 -0.44
N SER A 59 28.59 1.28 -1.62
CA SER A 59 28.27 1.93 -2.91
C SER A 59 26.85 1.65 -3.43
N GLN A 60 26.07 0.83 -2.72
CA GLN A 60 24.71 0.47 -3.08
C GLN A 60 23.69 0.87 -2.01
N VAL A 61 24.11 1.67 -1.02
CA VAL A 61 23.23 2.23 0.01
C VAL A 61 22.48 3.41 -0.61
N PRO A 62 21.14 3.38 -0.66
CA PRO A 62 20.34 4.50 -1.15
C PRO A 62 20.44 5.69 -0.20
N ARG A 63 20.46 6.91 -0.74
CA ARG A 63 20.52 8.14 0.05
C ARG A 63 19.12 8.67 0.36
N THR A 64 18.75 8.66 1.63
CA THR A 64 17.42 9.10 2.10
C THR A 64 17.49 10.25 3.13
N PRO A 65 18.15 11.37 2.81
CA PRO A 65 18.40 12.44 3.78
C PRO A 65 17.11 13.08 4.34
N ASN A 66 15.99 13.08 3.60
CA ASN A 66 14.74 13.66 4.08
C ASN A 66 14.05 12.72 5.10
N ILE A 67 13.98 11.42 4.80
CA ILE A 67 13.49 10.40 5.74
C ILE A 67 14.39 10.35 6.99
N ASP A 68 15.71 10.44 6.82
CA ASP A 68 16.66 10.48 7.92
C ASP A 68 16.43 11.70 8.83
N ALA A 69 16.10 12.87 8.25
CA ALA A 69 15.76 14.07 9.01
C ALA A 69 14.45 13.91 9.81
N ILE A 70 13.41 13.27 9.22
CA ILE A 70 12.17 12.95 9.94
C ILE A 70 12.48 12.00 11.11
N ALA A 71 13.31 10.98 10.90
CA ALA A 71 13.75 10.05 11.94
C ALA A 71 14.52 10.76 13.06
N HIS A 72 15.35 11.75 12.73
CA HIS A 72 16.15 12.49 13.71
C HIS A 72 15.31 13.35 14.66
N VAL A 73 14.21 13.93 14.17
CA VAL A 73 13.30 14.76 14.99
C VAL A 73 12.09 13.99 15.52
N GLY A 74 12.02 12.69 15.25
CA GLY A 74 10.93 11.80 15.67
C GLY A 74 11.40 10.62 16.52
N VAL A 75 10.65 9.53 16.45
CA VAL A 75 10.94 8.24 17.07
C VAL A 75 11.03 7.18 15.98
N ARG A 76 12.08 6.37 16.00
CA ARG A 76 12.23 5.19 15.14
C ARG A 76 11.76 3.95 15.88
N PHE A 77 10.84 3.20 15.31
CA PHE A 77 10.38 1.94 15.89
C PHE A 77 11.20 0.78 15.30
N ARG A 78 12.17 0.31 16.08
CA ARG A 78 13.12 -0.74 15.67
C ARG A 78 12.42 -2.05 15.29
N ASN A 79 11.29 -2.33 15.92
CA ASN A 79 10.62 -3.63 15.90
C ASN A 79 9.16 -3.48 15.42
N ALA A 80 8.95 -2.83 14.27
CA ALA A 80 7.65 -2.62 13.64
C ALA A 80 7.36 -3.65 12.54
N TRP A 81 6.14 -4.17 12.51
CA TRP A 81 5.75 -5.30 11.65
C TRP A 81 4.48 -5.00 10.88
N SER A 82 4.44 -5.40 9.62
CA SER A 82 3.24 -5.34 8.78
C SER A 82 2.81 -6.72 8.31
N MET A 83 1.77 -6.80 7.48
CA MET A 83 1.43 -8.04 6.77
C MET A 83 2.34 -8.24 5.56
N PRO A 84 2.43 -9.47 5.02
CA PRO A 84 3.37 -9.79 3.94
C PRO A 84 3.05 -9.14 2.59
N THR A 85 1.82 -8.65 2.39
CA THR A 85 1.36 -8.07 1.13
C THR A 85 0.59 -6.77 1.35
N CYS A 86 0.42 -6.00 0.27
CA CYS A 86 -0.08 -4.63 0.28
C CYS A 86 -1.49 -4.48 0.88
N THR A 87 -2.52 -5.14 0.32
CA THR A 87 -3.91 -4.98 0.80
C THR A 87 -4.07 -5.35 2.28
N PRO A 88 -3.62 -6.52 2.76
CA PRO A 88 -3.81 -6.87 4.18
C PRO A 88 -3.15 -5.86 5.12
N SER A 89 -1.95 -5.38 4.80
CA SER A 89 -1.28 -4.34 5.58
C SER A 89 -2.05 -3.03 5.57
N ARG A 90 -2.45 -2.57 4.39
CA ARG A 90 -3.18 -1.31 4.23
C ARG A 90 -4.53 -1.36 4.93
N ALA A 91 -5.23 -2.49 4.88
CA ALA A 91 -6.47 -2.72 5.62
C ALA A 91 -6.24 -2.61 7.14
N THR A 92 -5.15 -3.23 7.65
CA THR A 92 -4.83 -3.17 9.09
C THR A 92 -4.57 -1.76 9.61
N PHE A 93 -4.00 -0.86 8.78
CA PHE A 93 -3.78 0.53 9.17
C PHE A 93 -5.07 1.25 9.57
N PHE A 94 -6.17 0.92 8.89
CA PHE A 94 -7.42 1.68 8.98
C PHE A 94 -8.55 0.94 9.68
N GLN A 95 -8.41 -0.36 9.97
CA GLN A 95 -9.42 -1.15 10.69
C GLN A 95 -8.93 -1.63 12.06
N GLY A 96 -7.61 -1.75 12.28
CA GLY A 96 -7.07 -2.24 13.55
C GLY A 96 -7.33 -3.72 13.82
N ARG A 97 -7.64 -4.52 12.79
CA ARG A 97 -7.98 -5.95 12.87
C ARG A 97 -7.04 -6.76 11.98
N TYR A 98 -6.68 -7.96 12.42
CA TYR A 98 -5.85 -8.87 11.62
C TYR A 98 -6.64 -9.49 10.45
N PRO A 99 -5.95 -9.90 9.36
CA PRO A 99 -6.59 -10.43 8.15
C PRO A 99 -7.56 -11.60 8.36
N PHE A 100 -7.32 -12.47 9.34
CA PHE A 100 -8.18 -13.61 9.61
C PHE A 100 -9.54 -13.17 10.14
N ARG A 101 -9.69 -11.95 10.66
CA ARG A 101 -10.98 -11.40 11.12
C ARG A 101 -11.77 -10.76 9.99
N THR A 102 -11.09 -10.22 8.99
CA THR A 102 -11.65 -9.41 7.90
C THR A 102 -11.74 -10.16 6.58
N ASP A 103 -11.14 -11.34 6.49
CA ASP A 103 -10.96 -12.16 5.27
C ASP A 103 -10.14 -11.50 4.15
N VAL A 104 -9.54 -10.35 4.42
CA VAL A 104 -8.59 -9.66 3.52
C VAL A 104 -7.18 -10.25 3.69
N LYS A 105 -6.98 -11.49 3.24
CA LYS A 105 -5.79 -12.33 3.53
C LYS A 105 -4.65 -12.17 2.53
N ASN A 106 -4.90 -11.54 1.39
CA ASN A 106 -3.91 -11.28 0.35
C ASN A 106 -4.23 -10.00 -0.43
N ALA A 107 -3.32 -9.63 -1.34
CA ALA A 107 -3.55 -8.58 -2.33
C ALA A 107 -4.86 -8.84 -3.09
N ILE A 108 -5.78 -7.88 -3.08
CA ILE A 108 -7.06 -7.99 -3.78
C ILE A 108 -6.81 -7.98 -5.30
N VAL A 109 -7.36 -8.96 -5.99
CA VAL A 109 -7.26 -9.11 -7.45
C VAL A 109 -8.63 -9.34 -8.10
N ALA A 110 -8.61 -9.47 -9.43
CA ALA A 110 -9.75 -9.73 -10.32
C ALA A 110 -10.80 -10.73 -9.83
N SER A 111 -10.31 -11.83 -9.30
CA SER A 111 -11.08 -13.05 -9.06
C SER A 111 -11.72 -13.07 -7.67
N ASP A 112 -11.33 -12.13 -6.81
CA ASP A 112 -11.74 -12.11 -5.43
C ASP A 112 -13.18 -11.61 -5.32
N LEU A 113 -13.93 -12.18 -4.39
CA LEU A 113 -15.28 -11.76 -4.05
C LEU A 113 -15.25 -10.51 -3.17
N ALA A 114 -16.39 -9.81 -3.09
CA ALA A 114 -16.50 -8.55 -2.35
C ALA A 114 -16.23 -8.74 -0.84
N ASN A 115 -16.56 -9.90 -0.28
CA ASN A 115 -16.29 -10.26 1.11
C ASN A 115 -14.80 -10.49 1.44
N SER A 116 -13.90 -10.40 0.44
CA SER A 116 -12.45 -10.34 0.63
C SER A 116 -11.87 -8.94 0.40
N GLN A 117 -12.74 -7.93 0.38
CA GLN A 117 -12.38 -6.52 0.36
C GLN A 117 -12.75 -5.85 1.69
N VAL A 118 -12.22 -4.66 1.93
CA VAL A 118 -12.60 -3.89 3.13
C VAL A 118 -14.10 -3.64 3.12
N SER A 119 -14.78 -4.12 4.17
CA SER A 119 -16.22 -3.98 4.29
C SER A 119 -16.65 -2.54 4.57
N PRO A 120 -17.73 -2.04 3.96
CA PRO A 120 -18.31 -0.75 4.29
C PRO A 120 -18.90 -0.72 5.70
N PHE A 121 -19.11 -1.89 6.31
CA PHE A 121 -19.57 -2.00 7.70
C PHE A 121 -18.43 -1.89 8.72
N GLU A 122 -17.17 -1.92 8.27
CA GLU A 122 -16.03 -1.67 9.15
C GLU A 122 -16.00 -0.20 9.58
N ILE A 123 -15.68 0.02 10.86
CA ILE A 123 -15.49 1.35 11.44
C ILE A 123 -14.04 1.77 11.17
N THR A 124 -13.80 2.27 9.96
CA THR A 124 -12.48 2.69 9.51
C THR A 124 -11.99 3.96 10.23
N THR A 125 -10.68 4.20 10.26
CA THR A 125 -10.08 5.43 10.81
C THR A 125 -10.74 6.72 10.31
N PRO A 126 -10.94 6.97 8.99
CA PRO A 126 -11.56 8.21 8.55
C PRO A 126 -13.00 8.38 9.09
N LYS A 127 -13.78 7.30 9.25
CA LYS A 127 -15.10 7.36 9.90
C LYS A 127 -14.99 7.80 11.36
N LEU A 128 -14.02 7.27 12.11
CA LEU A 128 -13.76 7.70 13.49
C LEU A 128 -13.31 9.16 13.57
N LEU A 129 -12.36 9.56 12.72
CA LEU A 129 -11.79 10.90 12.76
C LEU A 129 -12.80 11.97 12.35
N LYS A 130 -13.77 11.64 11.50
CA LYS A 130 -14.88 12.52 11.12
C LYS A 130 -15.71 12.98 12.32
N GLU A 131 -15.90 12.13 13.34
CA GLU A 131 -16.57 12.48 14.60
C GLU A 131 -15.80 13.53 15.42
N LYS A 132 -14.49 13.69 15.15
CA LYS A 132 -13.64 14.75 15.72
C LYS A 132 -13.45 15.94 14.78
N GLY A 133 -14.21 15.99 13.70
CA GLY A 133 -14.15 17.04 12.71
C GLY A 133 -12.92 16.97 11.81
N TYR A 134 -12.29 15.82 11.63
CA TYR A 134 -11.23 15.72 10.63
C TYR A 134 -11.82 15.75 9.22
N VAL A 135 -11.09 16.38 8.30
CA VAL A 135 -11.25 16.15 6.85
C VAL A 135 -10.21 15.12 6.42
N ASN A 136 -10.66 14.06 5.76
CA ASN A 136 -9.83 12.88 5.48
C ASN A 136 -9.60 12.73 3.98
N ALA A 137 -8.34 12.54 3.58
CA ALA A 137 -7.99 12.24 2.21
C ALA A 137 -6.96 11.13 2.06
N VAL A 138 -7.01 10.47 0.91
CA VAL A 138 -5.97 9.57 0.42
C VAL A 138 -5.51 10.02 -0.96
N ILE A 139 -4.20 10.09 -1.16
CA ILE A 139 -3.57 10.37 -2.44
C ILE A 139 -2.63 9.21 -2.80
N GLY A 140 -2.70 8.72 -4.03
CA GLY A 140 -1.85 7.65 -4.54
C GLY A 140 -2.43 6.24 -4.30
N LYS A 141 -1.56 5.27 -4.01
CA LYS A 141 -1.93 3.85 -3.84
C LYS A 141 -2.68 3.63 -2.52
N MET A 142 -3.83 2.95 -2.59
CA MET A 142 -4.56 2.54 -1.38
C MET A 142 -4.89 1.04 -1.36
N HIS A 143 -5.36 0.47 -2.47
CA HIS A 143 -5.54 -0.97 -2.65
C HIS A 143 -6.34 -1.68 -1.54
N LEU A 144 -7.46 -1.08 -1.11
CA LEU A 144 -8.45 -1.68 -0.20
C LEU A 144 -9.63 -2.35 -0.92
N SER A 145 -9.67 -2.17 -2.24
CA SER A 145 -10.63 -2.74 -3.20
C SER A 145 -9.88 -3.01 -4.51
N GLY A 146 -10.56 -3.41 -5.58
CA GLY A 146 -9.97 -3.59 -6.91
C GLY A 146 -10.76 -2.82 -7.98
N SER A 147 -10.08 -2.16 -8.91
CA SER A 147 -10.70 -1.42 -10.02
C SER A 147 -10.78 -2.27 -11.29
N ASN A 148 -9.69 -2.36 -12.05
CA ASN A 148 -9.77 -2.63 -13.48
C ASN A 148 -9.63 -4.11 -13.85
N LEU A 149 -9.26 -4.93 -12.89
CA LEU A 149 -9.22 -6.37 -13.01
C LEU A 149 -10.48 -7.03 -12.41
N ASN A 150 -11.28 -6.32 -11.58
CA ASN A 150 -12.42 -6.89 -10.84
C ASN A 150 -13.75 -6.08 -10.97
N PRO A 151 -14.26 -5.79 -12.17
CA PRO A 151 -15.52 -5.03 -12.27
C PRO A 151 -16.74 -5.81 -11.76
N ALA A 152 -16.66 -7.15 -11.70
CA ALA A 152 -17.80 -7.98 -11.31
C ALA A 152 -18.04 -7.99 -9.80
N ASN A 153 -17.00 -7.91 -8.96
CA ASN A 153 -17.15 -8.08 -7.51
C ASN A 153 -16.74 -6.85 -6.69
N ASN A 154 -16.79 -5.65 -7.27
CA ASN A 154 -16.65 -4.39 -6.55
C ASN A 154 -18.01 -3.66 -6.49
N PRO A 155 -18.82 -3.84 -5.41
CA PRO A 155 -20.19 -3.33 -5.36
C PRO A 155 -20.31 -1.82 -5.52
N PHE A 156 -19.30 -1.05 -5.10
CA PHE A 156 -19.30 0.41 -5.14
C PHE A 156 -18.46 0.98 -6.29
N GLY A 157 -17.82 0.12 -7.10
CA GLY A 157 -16.95 0.52 -8.20
C GLY A 157 -15.90 1.54 -7.77
N ASP A 158 -15.72 2.56 -8.60
CA ASP A 158 -14.77 3.66 -8.37
C ASP A 158 -15.16 4.56 -7.18
N GLY A 159 -16.39 4.46 -6.68
CA GLY A 159 -16.91 5.19 -5.53
C GLY A 159 -16.44 4.65 -4.16
N VAL A 160 -15.81 3.47 -4.12
CA VAL A 160 -15.58 2.68 -2.89
C VAL A 160 -14.86 3.43 -1.77
N MET A 161 -13.90 4.30 -2.10
CA MET A 161 -13.14 5.04 -1.07
C MET A 161 -14.01 6.01 -0.26
N HIS A 162 -15.04 6.58 -0.89
CA HIS A 162 -16.01 7.43 -0.21
C HIS A 162 -16.88 6.61 0.76
N GLU A 163 -17.32 5.42 0.34
CA GLU A 163 -18.09 4.49 1.19
C GLU A 163 -17.29 3.98 2.40
N LEU A 164 -15.97 3.87 2.23
CA LEU A 164 -15.06 3.55 3.33
C LEU A 164 -14.75 4.76 4.24
N GLY A 165 -15.28 5.95 3.95
CA GLY A 165 -15.28 7.11 4.83
C GLY A 165 -14.31 8.23 4.47
N TRP A 166 -13.54 8.12 3.39
CA TRP A 166 -12.67 9.20 2.94
C TRP A 166 -13.47 10.31 2.25
N ASP A 167 -13.25 11.56 2.66
CA ASP A 167 -13.91 12.71 2.04
C ASP A 167 -13.28 13.05 0.67
N TYR A 168 -12.03 12.67 0.44
CA TYR A 168 -11.38 12.82 -0.86
C TYR A 168 -10.45 11.65 -1.16
N PHE A 169 -10.49 11.16 -2.40
CA PHE A 169 -9.51 10.20 -2.92
C PHE A 169 -9.03 10.69 -4.28
N GLU A 170 -7.73 10.62 -4.53
CA GLU A 170 -7.18 10.75 -5.88
C GLU A 170 -5.99 9.81 -6.06
N GLY A 171 -6.16 8.78 -6.89
CA GLY A 171 -5.18 7.72 -7.02
C GLY A 171 -5.65 6.58 -7.91
N TYR A 172 -5.29 5.36 -7.55
CA TYR A 172 -5.72 4.15 -8.23
C TYR A 172 -6.05 3.06 -7.20
N LEU A 173 -7.03 2.20 -7.51
CA LEU A 173 -7.50 1.18 -6.57
C LEU A 173 -6.72 -0.13 -6.69
N ASP A 174 -5.98 -0.35 -7.77
CA ASP A 174 -5.21 -1.58 -7.99
C ASP A 174 -3.90 -1.65 -7.18
N GLY A 175 -3.30 -2.84 -7.13
CA GLY A 175 -2.15 -3.14 -6.28
C GLY A 175 -0.80 -2.67 -6.77
N GLY A 176 -0.70 -2.19 -8.00
CA GLY A 176 0.51 -1.63 -8.56
C GLY A 176 0.21 -0.86 -9.84
N PRO A 177 1.16 -0.06 -10.33
CA PRO A 177 1.05 0.54 -11.65
C PRO A 177 0.91 -0.53 -12.74
N TYR A 178 0.40 -0.11 -13.90
CA TYR A 178 0.29 -0.98 -15.08
C TYR A 178 1.65 -1.44 -15.61
N PRO A 179 1.71 -2.56 -16.35
CA PRO A 179 2.89 -2.99 -17.10
C PRO A 179 3.56 -1.88 -17.91
N ILE A 180 4.87 -2.00 -18.13
CA ILE A 180 5.60 -1.07 -19.01
C ILE A 180 5.16 -1.31 -20.47
N ASP A 181 4.76 -0.24 -21.15
CA ASP A 181 4.58 -0.29 -22.60
C ASP A 181 5.93 -0.33 -23.33
N LYS A 182 6.30 -1.52 -23.80
CA LYS A 182 7.57 -1.75 -24.50
C LYS A 182 7.58 -1.29 -25.96
N THR A 183 6.50 -0.66 -26.45
CA THR A 183 6.43 -0.02 -27.78
C THR A 183 6.73 1.48 -27.73
N ALA A 184 6.88 2.04 -26.53
CA ALA A 184 7.11 3.47 -26.30
C ALA A 184 6.03 4.37 -26.95
N GLY A 185 4.75 4.01 -26.76
CA GLY A 185 3.59 4.76 -27.24
C GLY A 185 3.29 4.56 -28.72
N GLY A 186 3.64 3.39 -29.29
CA GLY A 186 3.43 3.10 -30.72
C GLY A 186 4.40 3.83 -31.65
N ALA A 187 5.57 4.25 -31.17
CA ALA A 187 6.59 4.91 -31.98
C ALA A 187 6.97 4.02 -33.20
N ASN A 188 6.72 4.55 -34.40
CA ASN A 188 6.39 3.78 -35.61
C ASN A 188 7.57 3.14 -36.36
N HIS A 189 8.54 2.51 -35.68
CA HIS A 189 9.75 2.06 -36.37
C HIS A 189 10.30 0.69 -35.98
N VAL A 190 9.69 -0.05 -35.06
CA VAL A 190 10.13 -1.42 -34.75
C VAL A 190 8.92 -2.34 -34.59
N SER A 191 8.87 -3.42 -35.37
CA SER A 191 7.89 -4.49 -35.18
C SER A 191 8.25 -5.27 -33.91
N GLY A 192 7.68 -4.90 -32.77
CA GLY A 192 7.80 -5.65 -31.52
C GLY A 192 8.03 -4.79 -30.27
N ALA A 193 8.00 -5.44 -29.11
CA ALA A 193 8.23 -4.87 -27.79
C ALA A 193 9.73 -4.77 -27.47
N VAL A 194 10.43 -3.77 -28.03
CA VAL A 194 11.91 -3.66 -27.91
C VAL A 194 12.40 -2.67 -26.84
N TYR A 195 11.54 -1.81 -26.31
CA TYR A 195 11.92 -0.78 -25.35
C TYR A 195 11.61 -1.20 -23.91
N GLY A 196 12.53 -1.93 -23.27
CA GLY A 196 12.30 -2.52 -21.94
C GLY A 196 11.87 -1.52 -20.85
N CYS A 197 12.37 -0.28 -20.87
CA CYS A 197 11.99 0.79 -19.94
C CYS A 197 10.80 1.67 -20.41
N GLY A 198 10.24 1.40 -21.59
CA GLY A 198 9.10 2.12 -22.15
C GLY A 198 9.41 3.48 -22.77
N PHE A 199 10.68 3.76 -23.08
CA PHE A 199 11.11 4.92 -23.86
C PHE A 199 12.16 4.53 -24.91
N VAL A 200 12.29 5.36 -25.95
CA VAL A 200 13.35 5.20 -26.97
C VAL A 200 14.70 5.71 -26.41
N PRO A 201 15.72 4.86 -26.24
CA PRO A 201 17.05 5.27 -25.80
C PRO A 201 17.78 6.11 -26.87
N ASN A 202 18.93 6.69 -26.52
CA ASN A 202 19.80 7.32 -27.51
C ASN A 202 20.63 6.27 -28.28
N VAL A 203 21.26 6.65 -29.39
CA VAL A 203 22.00 5.70 -30.25
C VAL A 203 23.25 5.11 -29.60
N ASN A 204 23.78 5.75 -28.56
CA ASN A 204 24.92 5.22 -27.80
C ASN A 204 24.50 4.05 -26.91
N ASN A 205 23.29 4.08 -26.36
CA ASN A 205 22.76 3.05 -25.46
C ASN A 205 22.07 1.92 -26.23
N ASP A 206 21.41 2.22 -27.35
CA ASP A 206 20.92 1.22 -28.30
C ASP A 206 21.23 1.67 -29.74
N PRO A 207 22.33 1.19 -30.35
CA PRO A 207 22.68 1.52 -31.72
C PRO A 207 21.69 1.03 -32.79
N THR A 208 20.80 0.10 -32.43
CA THR A 208 19.87 -0.54 -33.37
C THR A 208 18.52 0.17 -33.38
N HIS A 209 17.98 0.49 -32.20
CA HIS A 209 16.62 1.05 -32.06
C HIS A 209 16.57 2.42 -31.39
N GLY A 210 17.72 2.98 -30.98
CA GLY A 210 17.81 4.28 -30.35
C GLY A 210 17.74 5.45 -31.34
N ALA A 211 17.48 6.65 -30.82
CA ALA A 211 17.44 7.88 -31.60
C ALA A 211 17.94 9.10 -30.83
N ASP A 212 18.78 9.91 -31.48
CA ASP A 212 19.38 11.11 -30.90
C ASP A 212 18.56 12.39 -31.11
N SER A 213 17.51 12.32 -31.93
CA SER A 213 16.58 13.43 -32.16
C SER A 213 15.22 12.93 -32.62
N GLY A 214 14.19 13.74 -32.43
CA GLY A 214 12.83 13.43 -32.85
C GLY A 214 11.81 14.47 -32.38
N ALA A 215 10.54 14.12 -32.53
CA ALA A 215 9.41 14.97 -32.15
C ALA A 215 8.74 14.43 -30.89
N CYS A 216 8.59 15.25 -29.85
CA CYS A 216 7.87 14.90 -28.64
C CYS A 216 6.45 15.45 -28.69
N TYR A 217 5.45 14.58 -28.82
CA TYR A 217 4.04 14.94 -28.83
C TYR A 217 3.44 14.85 -27.43
N LYS A 218 2.47 15.72 -27.12
CA LYS A 218 1.67 15.70 -25.89
C LYS A 218 0.22 15.34 -26.18
N PRO A 219 -0.56 14.91 -25.16
CA PRO A 219 -1.96 14.55 -25.37
C PRO A 219 -2.84 15.71 -25.88
N ASN A 220 -2.48 16.95 -25.54
CA ASN A 220 -3.16 18.16 -26.04
C ASN A 220 -2.83 18.51 -27.50
N GLY A 221 -2.07 17.67 -28.21
CA GLY A 221 -1.67 17.86 -29.61
C GLY A 221 -0.43 18.74 -29.81
N SER A 222 0.12 19.35 -28.76
CA SER A 222 1.36 20.11 -28.88
C SER A 222 2.55 19.21 -29.20
N CYS A 223 3.53 19.77 -29.92
CA CYS A 223 4.74 19.07 -30.30
C CYS A 223 5.98 19.95 -30.11
N THR A 224 7.05 19.33 -29.63
CA THR A 224 8.37 19.96 -29.48
C THR A 224 9.46 19.10 -30.12
N ALA A 225 10.36 19.72 -30.89
CA ALA A 225 11.56 19.03 -31.36
C ALA A 225 12.53 18.87 -30.19
N ILE A 226 13.06 17.67 -30.00
CA ILE A 226 13.98 17.35 -28.90
C ILE A 226 15.15 16.53 -29.43
N SER A 227 16.35 16.77 -28.89
CA SER A 227 17.57 16.09 -29.34
C SER A 227 18.60 15.94 -28.23
N THR A 228 19.66 15.19 -28.51
CA THR A 228 20.81 15.01 -27.60
C THR A 228 21.56 16.31 -27.30
N ALA A 229 21.31 17.38 -28.08
CA ALA A 229 21.83 18.71 -27.78
C ALA A 229 21.15 19.37 -26.57
N SER A 230 19.91 18.99 -26.24
CA SER A 230 19.12 19.55 -25.13
C SER A 230 18.97 18.63 -23.92
N THR A 231 19.15 17.32 -24.09
CA THR A 231 19.00 16.31 -23.04
C THR A 231 19.83 15.07 -23.37
N ALA A 232 20.28 14.28 -22.40
CA ALA A 232 21.06 13.08 -22.68
C ALA A 232 20.28 11.98 -23.41
N THR A 233 18.97 11.87 -23.15
CA THR A 233 18.10 10.83 -23.72
C THR A 233 16.77 11.46 -24.12
N PRO A 234 16.59 11.84 -25.41
CA PRO A 234 15.39 12.53 -25.88
C PRO A 234 14.07 11.80 -25.61
N GLY A 235 14.04 10.47 -25.78
CA GLY A 235 12.86 9.67 -25.51
C GLY A 235 12.44 9.69 -24.04
N LEU A 236 13.40 9.53 -23.12
CA LEU A 236 13.15 9.61 -21.68
C LEU A 236 12.65 11.00 -21.28
N ALA A 237 13.31 12.07 -21.74
CA ALA A 237 12.89 13.44 -21.43
C ALA A 237 11.49 13.76 -21.97
N CYS A 238 11.12 13.18 -23.12
CA CYS A 238 9.75 13.32 -23.64
C CYS A 238 8.72 12.63 -22.74
N LEU A 239 9.03 11.39 -22.32
CA LEU A 239 8.21 10.59 -21.41
C LEU A 239 8.04 11.25 -20.04
N GLU A 240 9.13 11.78 -19.47
CA GLU A 240 9.13 12.52 -18.19
C GLU A 240 8.17 13.72 -18.23
N GLY A 241 8.07 14.41 -19.37
CA GLY A 241 7.11 15.49 -19.55
C GLY A 241 5.68 15.02 -19.87
N GLY A 242 5.37 13.73 -19.82
CA GLY A 242 4.07 13.16 -20.17
C GLY A 242 3.80 12.99 -21.68
N GLY A 243 4.83 13.02 -22.52
CA GLY A 243 4.70 12.90 -23.98
C GLY A 243 4.96 11.51 -24.54
N ILE A 244 4.83 11.39 -25.86
CA ILE A 244 5.29 10.24 -26.65
C ILE A 244 6.32 10.75 -27.67
N PHE A 245 7.48 10.08 -27.73
CA PHE A 245 8.60 10.46 -28.59
C PHE A 245 8.52 9.73 -29.93
N ASP A 246 8.56 10.49 -31.01
CA ASP A 246 8.54 10.03 -32.39
C ASP A 246 9.96 10.13 -32.99
N PRO A 247 10.74 9.02 -32.99
CA PRO A 247 12.17 9.06 -33.25
C PRO A 247 12.49 9.44 -34.70
N GLY A 248 13.43 10.37 -34.88
CA GLY A 248 13.88 10.87 -36.19
C GLY A 248 12.86 11.74 -36.92
N GLN A 249 11.66 11.94 -36.37
CA GLN A 249 10.61 12.74 -37.00
C GLN A 249 10.68 14.21 -36.59
N SER A 250 10.09 15.07 -37.43
CA SER A 250 9.85 16.48 -37.13
C SER A 250 8.40 16.70 -36.69
N CYS A 251 8.16 17.74 -35.90
CA CYS A 251 6.81 18.10 -35.46
C CYS A 251 5.88 18.37 -36.64
N ARG A 252 4.69 17.77 -36.57
CA ARG A 252 3.59 17.95 -37.52
C ARG A 252 2.47 18.75 -36.87
N ALA A 253 1.56 19.27 -37.69
CA ALA A 253 0.40 20.02 -37.23
C ALA A 253 -0.61 19.17 -36.44
N SER A 254 -0.62 17.85 -36.66
CA SER A 254 -1.46 16.89 -35.96
C SER A 254 -0.62 15.73 -35.43
N VAL A 255 -1.02 15.17 -34.30
CA VAL A 255 -0.43 13.95 -33.74
C VAL A 255 -0.55 12.82 -34.77
N PRO A 256 0.54 12.12 -35.13
CA PRO A 256 0.46 10.95 -35.99
C PRO A 256 -0.45 9.87 -35.40
N ALA A 257 -1.33 9.28 -36.22
CA ALA A 257 -2.36 8.34 -35.78
C ALA A 257 -1.83 7.03 -35.15
N TYR A 258 -0.55 6.73 -35.33
CA TYR A 258 0.10 5.56 -34.73
C TYR A 258 0.57 5.80 -33.30
N LEU A 259 0.66 7.06 -32.85
CA LEU A 259 1.01 7.37 -31.47
C LEU A 259 -0.24 7.22 -30.60
N ASP A 260 -0.20 6.26 -29.68
CA ASP A 260 -1.37 5.92 -28.86
C ASP A 260 -1.24 6.44 -27.42
N PHE A 261 -1.98 7.51 -27.14
CA PHE A 261 -2.07 8.09 -25.81
C PHE A 261 -2.97 7.31 -24.84
N ASN A 262 -3.71 6.30 -25.32
CA ASN A 262 -4.55 5.45 -24.46
C ASN A 262 -3.78 4.28 -23.84
N LEU A 263 -2.53 4.05 -24.27
CA LEU A 263 -1.68 3.03 -23.66
C LEU A 263 -1.33 3.42 -22.22
N GLN A 264 -1.71 2.54 -21.29
CA GLN A 264 -1.25 2.56 -19.91
C GLN A 264 0.17 2.01 -19.88
N ASN A 265 1.08 2.75 -19.23
CA ASN A 265 2.49 2.45 -19.13
C ASN A 265 2.90 2.77 -17.70
N GLY A 266 3.48 1.80 -17.01
CA GLY A 266 3.97 1.94 -15.64
C GLY A 266 4.67 3.27 -15.36
N TYR A 267 4.52 3.72 -14.12
CA TYR A 267 5.01 4.96 -13.49
C TYR A 267 4.74 6.29 -14.16
N TYR A 268 4.62 6.35 -15.48
CA TYR A 268 4.56 7.56 -16.28
C TYR A 268 3.18 7.81 -16.86
N THR A 269 2.31 6.80 -16.94
CA THR A 269 0.91 6.95 -17.34
C THR A 269 0.02 6.01 -16.54
N SER A 270 -1.23 6.36 -16.27
CA SER A 270 -2.26 5.40 -15.80
C SER A 270 -3.62 6.04 -15.88
N GLU A 271 -4.65 5.20 -15.82
CA GLU A 271 -5.93 5.65 -15.35
C GLU A 271 -5.88 6.05 -13.87
N LEU A 272 -6.66 7.06 -13.50
CA LEU A 272 -6.78 7.54 -12.13
C LEU A 272 -8.23 7.79 -11.78
N ILE A 273 -8.56 7.58 -10.51
CA ILE A 273 -9.89 7.77 -9.96
C ILE A 273 -9.82 8.92 -8.96
N ILE A 274 -10.83 9.79 -9.01
CA ILE A 274 -11.03 10.89 -8.07
C ILE A 274 -12.40 10.75 -7.42
N ASN A 275 -12.45 10.63 -6.10
CA ASN A 275 -13.68 10.72 -5.32
C ASN A 275 -13.73 12.10 -4.67
N GLN A 276 -14.78 12.86 -4.97
CA GLN A 276 -14.99 14.21 -4.50
C GLN A 276 -15.74 14.21 -3.15
N PRO A 277 -15.64 15.31 -2.36
CA PRO A 277 -16.33 15.40 -1.07
C PRO A 277 -17.86 15.38 -1.13
N ASP A 278 -18.43 15.61 -2.31
CA ASP A 278 -19.88 15.53 -2.56
C ASP A 278 -20.33 14.14 -3.05
N GLY A 279 -19.42 13.15 -3.07
CA GLY A 279 -19.66 11.81 -3.59
C GLY A 279 -19.48 11.68 -5.11
N GLY A 280 -19.13 12.77 -5.82
CA GLY A 280 -18.84 12.72 -7.25
C GLY A 280 -17.61 11.86 -7.56
N VAL A 281 -17.65 11.11 -8.67
CA VAL A 281 -16.53 10.29 -9.14
C VAL A 281 -16.08 10.76 -10.52
N GLU A 282 -14.78 11.01 -10.68
CA GLU A 282 -14.15 11.31 -11.97
C GLU A 282 -13.10 10.24 -12.28
N VAL A 283 -13.12 9.71 -13.51
CA VAL A 283 -12.09 8.79 -14.02
C VAL A 283 -11.27 9.52 -15.07
N LEU A 284 -9.97 9.63 -14.82
CA LEU A 284 -9.01 10.27 -15.73
C LEU A 284 -8.38 9.20 -16.62
N PRO A 285 -8.69 9.14 -17.92
CA PRO A 285 -8.09 8.16 -18.80
C PRO A 285 -6.59 8.43 -19.00
N PRO A 286 -5.81 7.43 -19.47
CA PRO A 286 -4.37 7.58 -19.74
C PRO A 286 -4.01 8.66 -20.78
N SER A 287 -5.00 9.03 -21.61
CA SER A 287 -4.91 10.09 -22.61
C SER A 287 -5.14 11.49 -22.03
N ASP A 288 -5.56 11.63 -20.77
CA ASP A 288 -5.57 12.91 -20.08
C ASP A 288 -4.14 13.31 -19.69
N ALA A 289 -3.78 14.57 -19.85
CA ALA A 289 -2.46 15.07 -19.47
C ALA A 289 -2.20 14.98 -17.95
N ARG A 290 -3.25 15.08 -17.12
CA ARG A 290 -3.18 14.92 -15.66
C ARG A 290 -2.80 13.50 -15.23
N SER A 291 -3.00 12.54 -16.12
CA SER A 291 -2.72 11.12 -15.93
C SER A 291 -1.31 10.70 -16.38
N ARG A 292 -0.47 11.67 -16.77
CA ARG A 292 0.86 11.41 -17.34
C ARG A 292 1.97 12.18 -16.63
N GLY A 293 2.91 11.46 -16.03
CA GLY A 293 4.01 11.99 -15.24
C GLY A 293 4.53 10.93 -14.27
N TYR A 294 5.72 11.14 -13.71
CA TYR A 294 6.31 10.21 -12.74
C TYR A 294 5.47 10.15 -11.45
N ARG A 295 5.10 8.93 -11.00
CA ARG A 295 4.16 8.74 -9.88
C ARG A 295 4.50 9.54 -8.64
N SER A 296 5.72 9.43 -8.12
CA SER A 296 6.09 10.11 -6.87
C SER A 296 5.94 11.62 -6.97
N THR A 297 6.13 12.19 -8.17
CA THR A 297 5.88 13.61 -8.42
C THR A 297 4.39 13.92 -8.46
N LEU A 298 3.58 13.13 -9.18
CA LEU A 298 2.13 13.32 -9.25
C LEU A 298 1.47 13.18 -7.87
N GLU A 299 1.84 12.15 -7.12
CA GLU A 299 1.35 11.90 -5.75
C GLU A 299 1.68 13.09 -4.84
N THR A 300 2.89 13.63 -4.95
CA THR A 300 3.31 14.79 -4.15
C THR A 300 2.61 16.07 -4.58
N ASP A 301 2.48 16.33 -5.88
CA ASP A 301 1.79 17.52 -6.38
C ASP A 301 0.34 17.58 -5.91
N ARG A 302 -0.36 16.44 -5.95
CA ARG A 302 -1.75 16.31 -5.50
C ARG A 302 -1.88 16.45 -4.00
N ALA A 303 -0.99 15.80 -3.25
CA ALA A 303 -0.93 15.96 -1.80
C ALA A 303 -0.71 17.42 -1.39
N VAL A 304 0.26 18.11 -2.00
CA VAL A 304 0.52 19.54 -1.77
C VAL A 304 -0.69 20.39 -2.12
N ALA A 305 -1.30 20.14 -3.30
CA ALA A 305 -2.48 20.89 -3.75
C ALA A 305 -3.67 20.73 -2.80
N TRP A 306 -3.90 19.51 -2.29
CA TRP A 306 -4.97 19.22 -1.34
C TRP A 306 -4.72 19.86 0.03
N VAL A 307 -3.50 19.74 0.59
CA VAL A 307 -3.18 20.34 1.91
C VAL A 307 -3.32 21.85 1.89
N LYS A 308 -2.91 22.52 0.80
CA LYS A 308 -3.03 23.99 0.64
C LYS A 308 -4.47 24.48 0.61
N GLN A 309 -5.46 23.61 0.38
CA GLN A 309 -6.88 23.94 0.39
C GLN A 309 -7.52 23.81 1.79
N GLN A 310 -6.81 23.21 2.76
CA GLN A 310 -7.36 22.98 4.09
C GLN A 310 -7.47 24.28 4.89
N LYS A 311 -8.55 24.40 5.66
CA LYS A 311 -8.85 25.59 6.46
C LYS A 311 -7.98 25.62 7.72
N LEU A 312 -7.47 26.80 8.06
CA LEU A 312 -6.76 27.00 9.32
C LEU A 312 -7.65 26.61 10.51
N GLY A 313 -7.12 25.78 11.41
CA GLY A 313 -7.84 25.30 12.59
C GLY A 313 -8.81 24.14 12.34
N GLN A 314 -8.98 23.69 11.09
CA GLN A 314 -9.65 22.43 10.78
C GLN A 314 -8.60 21.30 10.82
N PRO A 315 -8.75 20.28 11.68
CA PRO A 315 -7.84 19.15 11.64
C PRO A 315 -8.07 18.32 10.37
N TRP A 316 -6.99 17.75 9.84
CA TRP A 316 -7.06 16.88 8.67
C TRP A 316 -6.17 15.66 8.81
N MET A 317 -6.56 14.58 8.13
CA MET A 317 -5.73 13.40 7.91
C MET A 317 -5.50 13.24 6.42
N LEU A 318 -4.24 13.19 6.01
CA LEU A 318 -3.82 12.85 4.66
C LEU A 318 -2.98 11.59 4.69
N SER A 319 -3.41 10.56 3.99
CA SER A 319 -2.58 9.40 3.68
C SER A 319 -2.03 9.52 2.26
N VAL A 320 -0.70 9.54 2.12
CA VAL A 320 -0.01 9.54 0.83
C VAL A 320 0.61 8.16 0.63
N GLY A 321 0.01 7.37 -0.26
CA GLY A 321 0.54 6.07 -0.65
C GLY A 321 1.44 6.22 -1.85
N TYR A 322 2.75 6.32 -1.63
CA TYR A 322 3.70 6.36 -2.74
C TYR A 322 3.73 5.00 -3.45
N SER A 323 3.65 5.03 -4.79
CA SER A 323 3.75 3.82 -5.61
C SER A 323 5.18 3.26 -5.65
N ALA A 324 6.18 4.12 -5.52
CA ALA A 324 7.58 3.70 -5.44
C ALA A 324 7.81 2.99 -4.09
N ILE A 325 8.57 1.90 -4.02
CA ILE A 325 9.46 1.32 -5.04
C ILE A 325 8.90 0.04 -5.69
N HIS A 326 7.57 -0.05 -5.83
CA HIS A 326 6.91 -1.22 -6.41
C HIS A 326 7.35 -1.49 -7.87
N THR A 327 7.11 -2.69 -8.39
CA THR A 327 7.25 -2.92 -9.84
C THR A 327 6.13 -2.23 -10.64
N PRO A 328 6.35 -1.85 -11.90
CA PRO A 328 7.51 -2.19 -12.73
C PRO A 328 8.67 -1.19 -12.59
N LEU A 329 9.88 -1.65 -12.32
CA LEU A 329 11.00 -0.75 -12.04
C LEU A 329 11.35 0.12 -13.26
N GLN A 330 11.37 1.45 -13.08
CA GLN A 330 11.67 2.42 -14.13
C GLN A 330 12.60 3.52 -13.62
N PRO A 331 13.44 4.11 -14.50
CA PRO A 331 14.32 5.19 -14.09
C PRO A 331 13.46 6.37 -13.65
N PRO A 332 13.72 6.99 -12.48
CA PRO A 332 13.06 8.24 -12.11
C PRO A 332 13.66 9.44 -12.87
N PRO A 333 13.00 10.60 -12.85
CA PRO A 333 13.57 11.85 -13.37
C PRO A 333 14.93 12.17 -12.77
N ALA A 334 15.91 12.53 -13.61
CA ALA A 334 17.27 12.85 -13.16
C ALA A 334 17.32 14.01 -12.15
N SER A 335 16.36 14.94 -12.23
CA SER A 335 16.24 16.08 -11.32
C SER A 335 15.90 15.71 -9.88
N LEU A 336 15.38 14.50 -9.66
CA LEU A 336 15.06 13.97 -8.33
C LEU A 336 16.22 13.20 -7.71
N LEU A 337 17.23 12.87 -8.51
CA LEU A 337 18.41 12.14 -8.05
C LEU A 337 19.53 13.09 -7.60
N PRO A 338 20.43 12.63 -6.73
CA PRO A 338 21.61 13.42 -6.38
C PRO A 338 22.53 13.59 -7.59
N GLY A 339 23.29 14.69 -7.65
CA GLY A 339 24.01 15.11 -8.87
C GLY A 339 25.13 14.19 -9.38
N ASP A 340 25.51 13.17 -8.61
CA ASP A 340 26.46 12.11 -8.96
C ASP A 340 25.78 10.77 -9.31
N ALA A 341 24.43 10.71 -9.30
CA ALA A 341 23.68 9.52 -9.65
C ALA A 341 23.95 9.10 -11.11
N LEU A 342 23.95 7.78 -11.34
CA LEU A 342 24.35 7.17 -12.62
C LEU A 342 23.48 7.65 -13.80
N LYS A 343 23.96 7.42 -15.02
CA LYS A 343 23.25 7.74 -16.27
C LYS A 343 21.94 6.92 -16.39
N ILE A 344 20.81 7.50 -15.99
CA ILE A 344 19.48 6.87 -16.01
C ILE A 344 18.99 6.41 -17.40
N GLY A 345 19.52 6.98 -18.48
CA GLY A 345 19.12 6.62 -19.85
C GLY A 345 19.70 5.29 -20.36
N ALA A 346 20.58 4.63 -19.60
CA ALA A 346 21.27 3.39 -20.00
C ALA A 346 20.62 2.11 -19.43
N TYR A 347 19.57 2.25 -18.63
CA TYR A 347 18.82 1.12 -18.12
C TYR A 347 18.08 0.39 -19.24
N THR A 348 18.09 -0.93 -19.15
CA THR A 348 17.31 -1.84 -20.00
C THR A 348 15.96 -2.19 -19.36
N CYS A 349 15.83 -2.02 -18.03
CA CYS A 349 14.70 -2.47 -17.23
C CYS A 349 14.42 -3.97 -17.43
N SER A 350 15.52 -4.74 -17.56
CA SER A 350 15.50 -6.20 -17.67
C SER A 350 15.40 -6.88 -16.30
N SER A 351 15.48 -8.21 -16.30
CA SER A 351 15.52 -9.03 -15.09
C SER A 351 16.91 -9.14 -14.45
N ASP A 352 17.89 -8.34 -14.89
CA ASP A 352 19.23 -8.31 -14.27
C ASP A 352 19.16 -7.78 -12.83
N LEU A 353 19.57 -8.63 -11.87
CA LEU A 353 19.44 -8.35 -10.45
C LEU A 353 20.26 -7.12 -10.00
N GLN A 354 21.43 -6.89 -10.61
CA GLN A 354 22.26 -5.74 -10.26
C GLN A 354 21.60 -4.45 -10.74
N GLU A 355 21.10 -4.45 -11.98
CA GLU A 355 20.36 -3.34 -12.57
C GLU A 355 19.10 -3.01 -11.75
N GLN A 356 18.29 -4.02 -11.42
CA GLN A 356 17.06 -3.84 -10.64
C GLN A 356 17.34 -3.19 -9.27
N ARG A 357 18.39 -3.63 -8.56
CA ARG A 357 18.78 -3.02 -7.28
C ARG A 357 19.23 -1.57 -7.40
N GLN A 358 19.94 -1.23 -8.47
CA GLN A 358 20.34 0.16 -8.73
C GLN A 358 19.13 1.02 -9.08
N LEU A 359 18.22 0.49 -9.89
CA LEU A 359 17.01 1.18 -10.29
C LEU A 359 16.11 1.47 -9.08
N THR A 360 15.93 0.47 -8.22
CA THR A 360 15.22 0.62 -6.95
C THR A 360 15.86 1.66 -6.03
N ASN A 361 17.20 1.70 -5.94
CA ASN A 361 17.87 2.76 -5.19
C ASN A 361 17.50 4.15 -5.70
N HIS A 362 17.58 4.36 -7.01
CA HIS A 362 17.21 5.64 -7.60
C HIS A 362 15.73 5.98 -7.37
N MET A 363 14.82 5.02 -7.51
CA MET A 363 13.40 5.23 -7.21
C MET A 363 13.18 5.63 -5.75
N LEU A 364 13.90 5.02 -4.80
CA LEU A 364 13.87 5.39 -3.39
C LEU A 364 14.45 6.79 -3.14
N GLU A 365 15.60 7.12 -3.73
CA GLU A 365 16.19 8.47 -3.63
C GLU A 365 15.25 9.55 -4.20
N ALA A 366 14.57 9.26 -5.31
CA ALA A 366 13.58 10.15 -5.90
C ALA A 366 12.34 10.31 -5.01
N MET A 367 11.84 9.22 -4.43
CA MET A 367 10.75 9.26 -3.46
C MET A 367 11.12 10.05 -2.20
N ASP A 368 12.34 9.87 -1.66
CA ASP A 368 12.84 10.66 -0.53
C ASP A 368 12.86 12.16 -0.85
N LYS A 369 13.32 12.52 -2.06
CA LYS A 369 13.32 13.92 -2.53
C LYS A 369 11.90 14.50 -2.59
N GLU A 370 10.95 13.72 -3.07
CA GLU A 370 9.53 14.09 -3.16
C GLU A 370 8.86 14.20 -1.78
N ILE A 371 9.18 13.31 -0.83
CA ILE A 371 8.74 13.43 0.57
C ILE A 371 9.27 14.73 1.19
N GLY A 372 10.54 15.06 0.96
CA GLY A 372 11.11 16.34 1.40
C GLY A 372 10.39 17.53 0.79
N ARG A 373 10.07 17.48 -0.51
CA ARG A 373 9.30 18.52 -1.20
C ARG A 373 7.88 18.65 -0.65
N LEU A 374 7.19 17.53 -0.40
CA LEU A 374 5.85 17.50 0.22
C LEU A 374 5.85 18.31 1.53
N LEU A 375 6.78 17.99 2.43
CA LEU A 375 6.86 18.66 3.74
C LEU A 375 7.17 20.15 3.60
N VAL A 376 8.02 20.53 2.66
CA VAL A 376 8.40 21.94 2.46
C VAL A 376 7.28 22.76 1.82
N GLU A 377 6.66 22.24 0.75
CA GLU A 377 5.63 22.97 0.02
C GLU A 377 4.31 23.08 0.78
N THR A 378 4.04 22.15 1.70
CA THR A 378 2.91 22.23 2.64
C THR A 378 3.20 23.11 3.86
N GLY A 379 4.43 23.59 4.03
CA GLY A 379 4.84 24.42 5.17
C GLY A 379 5.08 23.64 6.47
N ILE A 380 5.11 22.31 6.42
CA ILE A 380 5.42 21.44 7.58
C ILE A 380 6.91 21.53 7.94
N ALA A 381 7.77 21.66 6.93
CA ALA A 381 9.21 21.78 7.06
C ALA A 381 9.77 22.89 6.15
N ARG A 382 11.08 23.10 6.19
CA ARG A 382 11.79 23.99 5.25
C ARG A 382 13.14 23.39 4.91
N TYR A 383 13.69 23.69 3.74
CA TYR A 383 15.10 23.44 3.48
C TYR A 383 15.96 24.50 4.16
N ALA A 384 17.01 24.07 4.86
CA ALA A 384 18.08 24.94 5.32
C ALA A 384 18.94 25.43 4.15
N LYS A 385 19.83 26.39 4.42
CA LYS A 385 20.71 26.99 3.38
C LYS A 385 21.65 25.97 2.71
N ASP A 386 21.97 24.88 3.41
CA ASP A 386 22.81 23.79 2.93
C ASP A 386 22.03 22.69 2.20
N GLY A 387 20.71 22.85 2.03
CA GLY A 387 19.84 21.89 1.36
C GLY A 387 19.33 20.76 2.24
N THR A 388 19.67 20.73 3.54
CA THR A 388 19.12 19.75 4.49
C THR A 388 17.68 20.10 4.89
N LEU A 389 16.85 19.09 5.17
CA LEU A 389 15.48 19.29 5.63
C LEU A 389 15.47 19.69 7.11
N ASP A 390 15.00 20.90 7.41
CA ASP A 390 14.74 21.39 8.78
C ASP A 390 13.25 21.23 9.09
N TYR A 391 12.89 20.05 9.62
CA TYR A 391 11.56 19.78 10.14
C TYR A 391 11.53 20.06 11.64
N ARG A 392 10.64 20.95 12.07
CA ARG A 392 10.45 21.34 13.47
C ARG A 392 9.00 21.06 13.89
N PRO A 393 8.69 19.86 14.42
CA PRO A 393 7.32 19.43 14.70
C PRO A 393 6.52 20.39 15.58
N GLU A 394 7.18 21.15 16.46
CA GLU A 394 6.56 22.16 17.31
C GLU A 394 5.93 23.35 16.54
N ASN A 395 6.33 23.56 15.28
CA ASN A 395 5.88 24.70 14.47
C ASN A 395 4.78 24.35 13.46
N SER A 396 4.50 23.06 13.19
CA SER A 396 3.56 22.64 12.13
C SER A 396 2.19 22.19 12.65
N ASN A 397 2.06 21.83 13.94
CA ASN A 397 0.92 21.09 14.49
C ASN A 397 0.52 19.87 13.63
N THR A 398 1.50 19.24 12.99
CA THR A 398 1.30 18.06 12.14
C THR A 398 2.14 16.91 12.67
N VAL A 399 1.53 15.75 12.82
CA VAL A 399 2.24 14.49 13.07
C VAL A 399 2.52 13.83 11.73
N VAL A 400 3.79 13.57 11.45
CA VAL A 400 4.25 12.84 10.28
C VAL A 400 4.53 11.40 10.72
N VAL A 401 3.78 10.46 10.14
CA VAL A 401 3.93 9.02 10.32
C VAL A 401 4.46 8.46 9.00
N VAL A 402 5.59 7.76 9.01
CA VAL A 402 6.15 7.08 7.84
C VAL A 402 6.20 5.60 8.14
N MET A 403 5.49 4.77 7.39
CA MET A 403 5.50 3.32 7.56
C MET A 403 5.48 2.62 6.20
N ALA A 404 6.20 1.51 6.05
CA ALA A 404 6.04 0.68 4.86
C ALA A 404 4.91 -0.35 5.01
N ASP A 405 4.28 -0.74 3.91
CA ASP A 405 3.19 -1.73 3.91
C ASP A 405 3.69 -3.17 3.98
N ASN A 406 4.83 -3.51 3.39
CA ASN A 406 5.43 -4.83 3.49
C ASN A 406 6.95 -4.78 3.35
N GLY A 407 7.60 -5.91 3.57
CA GLY A 407 9.03 -6.08 3.30
C GLY A 407 9.38 -5.84 1.83
N THR A 408 10.68 -5.80 1.56
CA THR A 408 11.19 -5.44 0.23
C THR A 408 10.80 -6.48 -0.83
N TYR A 409 10.49 -6.03 -2.04
CA TYR A 409 10.31 -6.91 -3.20
C TYR A 409 11.59 -7.73 -3.46
N GLY A 410 11.47 -9.05 -3.66
CA GLY A 410 12.58 -10.01 -3.64
C GLY A 410 13.88 -9.55 -4.33
N PRO A 411 13.86 -9.23 -5.64
CA PRO A 411 15.05 -8.75 -6.35
C PRO A 411 15.70 -7.49 -5.77
N SER A 412 14.90 -6.62 -5.14
CA SER A 412 15.35 -5.38 -4.49
C SER A 412 15.93 -5.59 -3.09
N VAL A 413 15.80 -6.79 -2.51
CA VAL A 413 16.28 -7.09 -1.15
C VAL A 413 17.80 -6.93 -1.06
N LYS A 414 18.23 -6.28 0.04
CA LYS A 414 19.63 -6.04 0.36
C LYS A 414 20.14 -7.03 1.41
N LEU A 415 21.37 -7.50 1.21
CA LEU A 415 22.02 -8.38 2.19
C LEU A 415 22.16 -7.68 3.56
N PRO A 416 22.07 -8.41 4.68
CA PRO A 416 21.97 -9.88 4.78
C PRO A 416 20.53 -10.43 4.68
N PHE A 417 19.53 -9.60 4.37
CA PHE A 417 18.13 -10.03 4.25
C PHE A 417 17.95 -11.02 3.11
N ASN A 418 16.88 -11.82 3.20
CA ASN A 418 16.68 -12.98 2.35
C ASN A 418 15.60 -12.71 1.29
N LEU A 419 16.03 -12.66 0.03
CA LEU A 419 15.16 -12.40 -1.12
C LEU A 419 14.07 -13.46 -1.34
N THR A 420 14.28 -14.72 -0.93
CA THR A 420 13.30 -15.81 -1.12
C THR A 420 12.29 -15.91 0.02
N ARG A 421 12.46 -15.07 1.05
CA ARG A 421 11.60 -14.98 2.24
C ARG A 421 11.14 -13.52 2.47
N ALA A 422 11.08 -12.75 1.39
CA ALA A 422 10.78 -11.32 1.40
C ALA A 422 9.27 -11.06 1.25
N LYS A 423 8.87 -9.94 0.62
CA LYS A 423 7.47 -9.64 0.31
C LYS A 423 6.70 -10.89 -0.13
N GLY A 424 5.47 -11.04 0.37
CA GLY A 424 4.61 -12.19 0.12
C GLY A 424 4.72 -13.29 1.19
N PHE A 425 5.73 -13.23 2.06
CA PHE A 425 5.94 -14.23 3.11
C PHE A 425 6.00 -13.61 4.51
N PRO A 426 5.56 -14.33 5.56
CA PRO A 426 5.53 -13.82 6.92
C PRO A 426 6.89 -13.87 7.62
N TYR A 427 7.99 -14.02 6.89
CA TYR A 427 9.36 -14.04 7.45
C TYR A 427 9.90 -12.62 7.67
N GLN A 428 10.98 -12.45 8.44
CA GLN A 428 11.47 -11.10 8.81
C GLN A 428 11.75 -10.22 7.59
N SER A 429 12.25 -10.79 6.49
CA SER A 429 12.50 -10.01 5.26
C SER A 429 11.22 -9.56 4.54
N GLY A 430 10.08 -10.18 4.84
CA GLY A 430 8.78 -9.90 4.21
C GLY A 430 7.82 -9.05 5.04
N VAL A 431 8.03 -8.94 6.36
CA VAL A 431 7.10 -8.23 7.26
C VAL A 431 7.76 -7.23 8.21
N TRP A 432 9.10 -7.18 8.30
CA TRP A 432 9.78 -6.20 9.13
C TRP A 432 9.98 -4.89 8.36
N VAL A 433 9.24 -3.87 8.77
CA VAL A 433 9.12 -2.60 8.05
C VAL A 433 9.65 -1.44 8.89
N PRO A 434 10.16 -0.38 8.25
CA PRO A 434 10.46 0.85 8.97
C PRO A 434 9.16 1.54 9.43
N LEU A 435 9.19 2.07 10.64
CA LEU A 435 8.18 2.98 11.17
C LEU A 435 8.87 4.15 11.87
N ILE A 436 8.54 5.36 11.43
CA ILE A 436 8.99 6.62 12.01
C ILE A 436 7.76 7.44 12.37
N VAL A 437 7.74 8.01 13.58
CA VAL A 437 6.70 8.99 13.97
C VAL A 437 7.35 10.25 14.52
N ALA A 438 7.05 11.38 13.90
CA ALA A 438 7.57 12.69 14.28
C ALA A 438 6.42 13.68 14.46
N GLY A 439 6.35 14.32 15.62
CA GLY A 439 5.24 15.20 15.99
C GLY A 439 5.53 16.00 17.25
N PRO A 440 4.75 17.06 17.55
CA PRO A 440 5.00 17.95 18.68
C PRO A 440 4.92 17.28 20.07
N MET A 441 4.25 16.13 20.16
CA MET A 441 4.15 15.34 21.40
C MET A 441 5.36 14.46 21.67
N VAL A 442 6.23 14.24 20.68
CA VAL A 442 7.40 13.37 20.83
C VAL A 442 8.33 13.92 21.90
N LYS A 443 8.61 13.09 22.91
CA LYS A 443 9.63 13.35 23.94
C LYS A 443 10.92 12.63 23.59
N GLU A 444 12.04 13.34 23.79
CA GLU A 444 13.40 12.87 23.49
C GLU A 444 13.53 12.40 22.03
N PRO A 445 13.39 13.32 21.05
CA PRO A 445 13.47 12.98 19.63
C PRO A 445 14.84 12.40 19.24
N GLY A 446 14.86 11.60 18.19
CA GLY A 446 16.04 10.90 17.67
C GLY A 446 16.29 9.53 18.32
N ARG A 447 15.48 9.14 19.31
CA ARG A 447 15.57 7.84 19.98
C ARG A 447 14.93 6.71 19.19
N GLU A 448 15.16 5.49 19.68
CA GLU A 448 14.57 4.26 19.15
C GLU A 448 13.61 3.63 20.18
N VAL A 449 12.54 3.00 19.70
CA VAL A 449 11.66 2.12 20.47
C VAL A 449 11.99 0.68 20.09
N PRO A 450 12.57 -0.12 21.00
CA PRO A 450 12.97 -1.50 20.72
C PRO A 450 11.79 -2.50 20.74
N HIS A 451 10.63 -2.06 21.24
CA HIS A 451 9.47 -2.90 21.50
C HIS A 451 8.62 -3.15 20.25
N MET A 452 7.91 -4.28 20.27
CA MET A 452 7.04 -4.70 19.17
C MET A 452 5.89 -3.72 18.95
N VAL A 453 5.72 -3.33 17.68
CA VAL A 453 4.57 -2.61 17.14
C VAL A 453 4.10 -3.34 15.88
N SER A 454 2.81 -3.32 15.60
CA SER A 454 2.23 -3.90 14.39
C SER A 454 1.49 -2.83 13.57
N SER A 455 1.34 -3.05 12.27
CA SER A 455 0.55 -2.21 11.37
C SER A 455 -0.88 -2.00 11.85
N VAL A 456 -1.48 -2.99 12.55
CA VAL A 456 -2.80 -2.83 13.19
C VAL A 456 -2.82 -1.71 14.23
N ASP A 457 -1.68 -1.39 14.84
CA ASP A 457 -1.61 -0.37 15.89
C ASP A 457 -1.70 1.05 15.32
N MET A 458 -1.52 1.24 13.99
CA MET A 458 -1.72 2.55 13.36
C MET A 458 -3.17 3.04 13.54
N TYR A 459 -4.14 2.13 13.51
CA TYR A 459 -5.53 2.43 13.81
C TYR A 459 -5.72 3.08 15.19
N SER A 460 -5.03 2.54 16.20
CA SER A 460 -5.03 3.11 17.55
C SER A 460 -4.25 4.41 17.60
N LEU A 461 -3.07 4.48 16.99
CA LEU A 461 -2.26 5.70 16.98
C LEU A 461 -3.05 6.88 16.41
N PHE A 462 -3.70 6.72 15.26
CA PHE A 462 -4.49 7.79 14.65
C PHE A 462 -5.67 8.21 15.53
N SER A 463 -6.33 7.24 16.16
CA SER A 463 -7.43 7.49 17.10
C SER A 463 -6.96 8.24 18.34
N GLU A 464 -5.84 7.82 18.94
CA GLU A 464 -5.24 8.46 20.11
C GLU A 464 -4.79 9.91 19.81
N LEU A 465 -4.20 10.15 18.63
CA LEU A 465 -3.83 11.50 18.18
C LEU A 465 -5.04 12.43 18.08
N ALA A 466 -6.21 11.91 17.70
CA ALA A 466 -7.47 12.65 17.66
C ALA A 466 -8.23 12.68 19.00
N GLY A 467 -7.67 12.10 20.07
CA GLY A 467 -8.31 12.02 21.39
C GLY A 467 -9.54 11.10 21.42
N ILE A 468 -9.53 10.04 20.60
CA ILE A 468 -10.57 9.00 20.55
C ILE A 468 -10.13 7.81 21.40
N ASP A 469 -10.99 7.42 22.34
CA ASP A 469 -10.85 6.19 23.11
C ASP A 469 -11.60 5.06 22.39
N LEU A 470 -10.86 4.17 21.73
CA LEU A 470 -11.44 3.08 20.95
C LEU A 470 -12.33 2.15 21.79
N GLN A 471 -11.95 1.87 23.04
CA GLN A 471 -12.73 0.97 23.90
C GLN A 471 -14.10 1.55 24.25
N LYS A 472 -14.23 2.88 24.30
CA LYS A 472 -15.49 3.57 24.55
C LYS A 472 -16.31 3.86 23.30
N THR A 473 -15.65 3.88 22.13
CA THR A 473 -16.26 4.34 20.88
C THR A 473 -16.77 3.19 20.03
N LEU A 474 -16.05 2.07 20.01
CA LEU A 474 -16.41 0.91 19.20
C LEU A 474 -17.50 0.07 19.88
N PRO A 475 -18.42 -0.53 19.09
CA PRO A 475 -19.40 -1.47 19.63
C PRO A 475 -18.70 -2.75 20.11
N GLU A 476 -19.31 -3.44 21.08
CA GLU A 476 -18.79 -4.71 21.62
C GLU A 476 -18.65 -5.81 20.55
N SER A 477 -19.42 -5.73 19.46
CA SER A 477 -19.33 -6.64 18.32
C SER A 477 -18.01 -6.51 17.55
N LEU A 478 -17.36 -5.35 17.60
CA LEU A 478 -16.17 -5.05 16.80
C LEU A 478 -14.89 -5.26 17.62
N GLN A 479 -14.41 -6.50 17.63
CA GLN A 479 -13.13 -6.82 18.24
C GLN A 479 -11.95 -6.26 17.41
N VAL A 480 -11.12 -5.43 18.05
CA VAL A 480 -9.87 -4.88 17.49
C VAL A 480 -8.63 -5.53 18.11
N ASP A 481 -7.59 -5.68 17.29
CA ASP A 481 -6.27 -6.23 17.67
C ASP A 481 -5.24 -5.12 17.95
N ALA A 482 -5.57 -3.87 17.58
CA ALA A 482 -4.74 -2.68 17.78
C ALA A 482 -4.44 -2.41 19.26
N LYS A 483 -3.24 -1.89 19.53
CA LYS A 483 -2.78 -1.48 20.87
C LYS A 483 -2.48 0.02 20.94
N PRO A 484 -2.67 0.66 22.11
CA PRO A 484 -2.46 2.10 22.28
C PRO A 484 -0.97 2.44 22.31
N VAL A 485 -0.43 2.90 21.19
CA VAL A 485 1.02 3.10 20.99
C VAL A 485 1.46 4.57 21.14
N LEU A 486 0.55 5.51 21.39
CA LEU A 486 0.90 6.91 21.66
C LEU A 486 1.86 7.07 22.86
N ALA A 487 1.75 6.17 23.85
CA ALA A 487 2.62 6.16 25.02
C ALA A 487 4.11 6.02 24.63
N TYR A 488 4.44 5.29 23.55
CA TYR A 488 5.81 5.20 23.08
C TYR A 488 6.37 6.51 22.54
N LEU A 489 5.53 7.51 22.22
CA LEU A 489 5.97 8.84 21.77
C LEU A 489 6.15 9.80 22.94
N THR A 490 5.28 9.69 23.95
CA THR A 490 5.14 10.66 25.05
C THR A 490 5.89 10.25 26.33
N GLU A 491 6.19 8.97 26.50
CA GLU A 491 6.84 8.40 27.68
C GLU A 491 8.15 7.67 27.27
N PRO A 492 9.30 8.37 27.23
CA PRO A 492 10.59 7.72 26.99
C PRO A 492 10.86 6.60 28.00
N GLY A 493 11.30 5.44 27.52
CA GLY A 493 11.54 4.26 28.36
C GLY A 493 10.29 3.43 28.70
N ARG A 494 9.13 3.73 28.09
CA ARG A 494 7.91 2.93 28.21
C ARG A 494 8.18 1.44 27.94
N GLU A 495 7.73 0.58 28.86
CA GLU A 495 7.81 -0.88 28.72
C GLU A 495 6.98 -1.40 27.53
N SER A 496 7.23 -2.65 27.14
CA SER A 496 6.55 -3.26 26.00
C SER A 496 5.03 -3.34 26.20
N ILE A 497 4.29 -2.74 25.28
CA ILE A 497 2.82 -2.78 25.19
C ILE A 497 2.35 -4.11 24.58
N ARG A 498 3.17 -4.68 23.70
CA ARG A 498 2.95 -5.99 23.07
C ARG A 498 3.93 -7.02 23.61
N ASP A 499 3.44 -8.20 23.89
CA ASP A 499 4.26 -9.37 24.21
C ASP A 499 4.40 -10.33 23.01
N THR A 500 3.55 -10.18 22.00
CA THR A 500 3.67 -10.84 20.70
C THR A 500 3.27 -9.95 19.51
N ASN A 501 3.79 -10.31 18.35
CA ASN A 501 3.32 -9.83 17.06
C ASN A 501 2.87 -10.98 16.18
N TYR A 502 1.85 -10.72 15.35
CA TYR A 502 1.22 -11.67 14.46
C TYR A 502 1.21 -11.13 13.03
N THR A 503 1.42 -12.01 12.06
CA THR A 503 1.35 -11.71 10.63
C THR A 503 0.80 -12.91 9.88
N GLU A 504 0.05 -12.70 8.82
CA GLU A 504 -0.43 -13.79 7.98
C GLU A 504 -0.54 -13.42 6.51
N THR A 505 -0.52 -14.45 5.68
CA THR A 505 -0.90 -14.41 4.28
C THR A 505 -1.73 -15.66 3.98
N GLY A 506 -2.67 -15.55 3.05
CA GLY A 506 -3.49 -16.68 2.63
C GLY A 506 -4.10 -16.48 1.25
N THR A 507 -5.11 -17.27 0.93
CA THR A 507 -5.93 -17.06 -0.26
C THR A 507 -7.15 -16.22 0.10
N ASN A 508 -7.44 -15.19 -0.68
CA ASN A 508 -8.70 -14.47 -0.63
C ASN A 508 -9.86 -15.38 -1.08
N ILE A 509 -11.08 -15.03 -0.71
CA ILE A 509 -12.27 -15.77 -1.14
C ILE A 509 -12.52 -15.47 -2.62
N ALA A 510 -12.60 -16.52 -3.43
CA ALA A 510 -13.00 -16.46 -4.83
C ALA A 510 -14.29 -17.26 -5.03
N SER A 511 -15.01 -17.02 -6.12
CA SER A 511 -16.23 -17.78 -6.45
C SER A 511 -15.92 -19.28 -6.49
N SER A 512 -16.79 -20.08 -5.89
CA SER A 512 -16.73 -21.56 -5.95
C SER A 512 -16.75 -22.09 -7.39
N ASN A 513 -17.22 -21.29 -8.35
CA ASN A 513 -17.25 -21.61 -9.78
C ASN A 513 -16.05 -21.05 -10.57
N ALA A 514 -15.15 -20.28 -9.94
CA ALA A 514 -14.00 -19.69 -10.60
C ALA A 514 -12.94 -20.75 -10.92
N SER A 515 -12.38 -20.68 -12.13
CA SER A 515 -11.16 -21.43 -12.45
C SER A 515 -9.96 -20.72 -11.80
N ALA A 516 -9.08 -21.49 -11.15
CA ALA A 516 -7.86 -20.95 -10.59
C ALA A 516 -7.03 -20.24 -11.69
N PRO A 517 -6.35 -19.12 -11.37
CA PRO A 517 -5.44 -18.48 -12.31
C PRO A 517 -4.39 -19.48 -12.84
N PRO A 518 -3.96 -19.35 -14.10
CA PRO A 518 -2.93 -20.23 -14.63
C PRO A 518 -1.61 -20.11 -13.84
N PRO A 519 -0.80 -21.18 -13.82
CA PRO A 519 0.43 -21.21 -13.05
C PRO A 519 1.53 -20.34 -13.68
N CYS A 520 2.26 -19.67 -12.80
CA CYS A 520 3.44 -18.86 -13.08
C CYS A 520 4.57 -19.31 -12.16
N VAL A 521 5.76 -19.59 -12.69
CA VAL A 521 6.93 -19.94 -11.88
C VAL A 521 7.83 -18.72 -11.75
N ILE A 522 8.10 -18.26 -10.54
CA ILE A 522 9.07 -17.21 -10.23
C ILE A 522 10.43 -17.88 -10.01
N PRO A 523 11.38 -17.80 -10.97
CA PRO A 523 12.62 -18.57 -10.89
C PRO A 523 13.53 -18.12 -9.75
N THR A 524 13.54 -16.83 -9.43
CA THR A 524 14.37 -16.23 -8.38
C THR A 524 14.03 -16.75 -6.98
N SER A 525 12.79 -17.21 -6.76
CA SER A 525 12.35 -17.81 -5.50
C SER A 525 12.09 -19.32 -5.62
N ASN A 526 12.36 -19.94 -6.78
CA ASN A 526 12.04 -21.35 -7.06
C ASN A 526 10.59 -21.73 -6.70
N MET A 527 9.63 -20.85 -7.02
CA MET A 527 8.25 -21.00 -6.54
C MET A 527 7.24 -20.87 -7.67
N CYS A 528 6.29 -21.80 -7.74
CA CYS A 528 5.09 -21.71 -8.55
C CYS A 528 3.95 -21.02 -7.78
N VAL A 529 3.30 -20.07 -8.43
CA VAL A 529 2.16 -19.30 -7.92
C VAL A 529 0.99 -19.38 -8.90
N GLN A 530 -0.24 -19.30 -8.39
CA GLN A 530 -1.49 -19.22 -9.17
C GLN A 530 -2.31 -17.99 -8.77
N VAL A 531 -1.66 -16.83 -8.81
CA VAL A 531 -2.25 -15.55 -8.38
C VAL A 531 -2.34 -14.52 -9.51
N PHE A 532 -1.65 -14.75 -10.63
CA PHE A 532 -1.63 -13.82 -11.75
C PHE A 532 -2.67 -14.24 -12.81
N PRO A 533 -3.68 -13.41 -13.09
CA PRO A 533 -4.73 -13.76 -14.04
C PRO A 533 -4.26 -13.75 -15.50
N GLN A 534 -3.11 -13.09 -15.78
CA GLN A 534 -2.64 -12.84 -17.13
C GLN A 534 -1.11 -12.99 -17.24
N LYS A 535 -0.65 -13.40 -18.43
CA LYS A 535 0.76 -13.61 -18.76
C LYS A 535 1.64 -12.40 -18.50
N GLY A 536 1.23 -11.21 -18.94
CA GLY A 536 2.02 -9.98 -18.78
C GLY A 536 2.35 -9.66 -17.32
N ILE A 537 1.39 -9.88 -16.41
CA ILE A 537 1.60 -9.67 -14.97
C ILE A 537 2.63 -10.67 -14.42
N CYS A 538 2.54 -11.94 -14.80
CA CYS A 538 3.55 -12.95 -14.43
C CYS A 538 4.95 -12.54 -14.91
N GLU A 539 5.08 -12.08 -16.15
CA GLU A 539 6.36 -11.69 -16.75
C GLU A 539 6.94 -10.41 -16.12
N ASP A 540 6.11 -9.42 -15.78
CA ASP A 540 6.54 -8.22 -15.06
C ASP A 540 7.03 -8.52 -13.64
N GLN A 541 6.52 -9.61 -13.04
CA GLN A 541 7.04 -10.15 -11.79
C GLN A 541 8.27 -11.06 -12.00
N SER A 542 8.91 -10.98 -13.17
CA SER A 542 10.05 -11.81 -13.59
C SER A 542 9.74 -13.33 -13.58
N GLY A 543 8.48 -13.69 -13.81
CA GLY A 543 8.00 -15.07 -13.83
C GLY A 543 7.95 -15.71 -15.23
N THR A 544 8.01 -17.03 -15.25
CA THR A 544 7.77 -17.88 -16.43
C THR A 544 6.32 -18.33 -16.45
N TRP A 545 5.59 -18.00 -17.52
CA TRP A 545 4.17 -18.36 -17.67
C TRP A 545 4.00 -19.80 -18.17
N TYR A 546 3.28 -20.61 -17.40
CA TYR A 546 2.90 -22.00 -17.75
C TYR A 546 1.41 -22.13 -18.14
N GLY A 547 0.66 -21.03 -18.14
CA GLY A 547 -0.72 -20.99 -18.64
C GLY A 547 -0.82 -21.06 -20.18
N PRO A 548 -2.02 -20.85 -20.74
CA PRO A 548 -2.25 -20.87 -22.19
C PRO A 548 -1.29 -19.95 -22.94
N GLY A 549 -0.68 -20.44 -24.03
CA GLY A 549 0.32 -19.72 -24.81
C GLY A 549 1.66 -19.51 -24.08
N GLY A 550 1.89 -20.26 -23.01
CA GLY A 550 3.13 -20.29 -22.23
C GLY A 550 4.10 -21.39 -22.66
N VAL A 551 5.07 -21.67 -21.81
CA VAL A 551 6.12 -22.67 -22.07
C VAL A 551 5.59 -24.10 -22.22
N ALA A 552 4.43 -24.39 -21.63
CA ALA A 552 3.76 -25.68 -21.71
C ALA A 552 2.86 -25.85 -22.96
N GLY A 553 2.88 -24.90 -23.89
CA GLY A 553 2.14 -24.96 -25.16
C GLY A 553 0.81 -24.19 -25.16
N PRO A 554 0.00 -24.33 -26.23
CA PRO A 554 -1.17 -23.47 -26.47
C PRO A 554 -2.24 -23.56 -25.38
N GLN A 555 -2.43 -24.73 -24.78
CA GLN A 555 -3.43 -25.01 -23.75
C GLN A 555 -2.93 -24.65 -22.35
N GLY A 556 -1.61 -24.64 -22.14
CA GLY A 556 -1.00 -24.45 -20.82
C GLY A 556 -1.31 -25.56 -19.83
N LEU A 557 -0.92 -25.32 -18.58
CA LEU A 557 -1.18 -26.18 -17.43
C LEU A 557 -2.22 -25.53 -16.51
N GLY A 558 -3.00 -26.35 -15.80
CA GLY A 558 -4.07 -25.87 -14.92
C GLY A 558 -3.67 -25.66 -13.45
N SER A 559 -2.50 -26.16 -13.04
CA SER A 559 -2.07 -26.05 -11.64
C SER A 559 -0.55 -26.10 -11.44
N CYS A 560 -0.08 -25.63 -10.30
CA CYS A 560 1.32 -25.77 -9.91
C CYS A 560 1.73 -27.24 -9.68
N CYS A 561 0.80 -28.12 -9.31
CA CYS A 561 1.08 -29.56 -9.30
C CYS A 561 1.34 -30.09 -10.72
N ALA A 562 0.54 -29.66 -11.70
CA ALA A 562 0.76 -30.02 -13.10
C ALA A 562 2.07 -29.43 -13.65
N VAL A 563 2.51 -28.25 -13.17
CA VAL A 563 3.85 -27.72 -13.46
C VAL A 563 4.93 -28.66 -12.94
N ASN A 564 4.84 -29.13 -11.71
CA ASN A 564 5.84 -30.06 -11.17
C ASN A 564 5.87 -31.39 -11.94
N ASP A 565 4.72 -31.94 -12.31
CA ASP A 565 4.66 -33.13 -13.18
C ASP A 565 5.31 -32.87 -14.54
N TYR A 566 5.04 -31.70 -15.13
CA TYR A 566 5.66 -31.27 -16.38
C TYR A 566 7.18 -31.14 -16.28
N LEU A 567 7.69 -30.47 -15.25
CA LEU A 567 9.13 -30.29 -15.00
C LEU A 567 9.83 -31.64 -14.83
N VAL A 568 9.27 -32.53 -14.00
CA VAL A 568 9.81 -33.88 -13.80
C VAL A 568 9.83 -34.68 -15.11
N ALA A 569 8.77 -34.57 -15.92
CA ALA A 569 8.72 -35.22 -17.24
C ALA A 569 9.78 -34.69 -18.22
N GLN A 570 10.25 -33.45 -18.06
CA GLN A 570 11.38 -32.88 -18.81
C GLN A 570 12.75 -33.20 -18.19
N GLY A 571 12.80 -33.91 -17.06
CA GLY A 571 14.04 -34.18 -16.32
C GLY A 571 14.53 -33.00 -15.47
N GLU A 572 13.67 -32.03 -15.19
CA GLU A 572 13.95 -30.89 -14.31
C GLU A 572 13.51 -31.18 -12.86
N SER A 573 14.02 -30.39 -11.92
CA SER A 573 13.61 -30.49 -10.52
C SER A 573 12.25 -29.80 -10.29
N PRO A 574 11.38 -30.33 -9.41
CA PRO A 574 10.16 -29.65 -9.05
C PRO A 574 10.47 -28.32 -8.34
N VAL A 575 9.54 -27.38 -8.47
CA VAL A 575 9.56 -26.10 -7.77
C VAL A 575 8.66 -26.15 -6.53
N ASP A 576 8.91 -25.25 -5.58
CA ASP A 576 8.02 -25.08 -4.43
C ASP A 576 6.66 -24.54 -4.90
N ILE A 577 5.58 -24.95 -4.24
CA ILE A 577 4.25 -24.39 -4.49
C ILE A 577 3.96 -23.37 -3.39
N LEU A 578 3.48 -22.19 -3.79
CA LEU A 578 3.03 -21.17 -2.85
C LEU A 578 2.03 -21.78 -1.85
N PRO A 579 2.29 -21.67 -0.54
CA PRO A 579 1.39 -22.22 0.46
C PRO A 579 -0.01 -21.60 0.39
N ASN A 580 -1.04 -22.39 0.71
CA ASN A 580 -2.42 -21.92 0.81
C ASN A 580 -2.58 -20.86 1.90
N SER A 581 -1.88 -21.05 3.03
CA SER A 581 -1.79 -20.03 4.07
C SER A 581 -0.50 -20.14 4.86
N GLN A 582 -0.04 -19.01 5.39
CA GLN A 582 1.09 -18.95 6.31
C GLN A 582 0.76 -17.97 7.42
N LYS A 583 0.95 -18.39 8.67
CA LYS A 583 0.65 -17.59 9.85
C LYS A 583 1.89 -17.58 10.74
N ALA A 584 2.36 -16.41 11.12
CA ALA A 584 3.49 -16.28 12.03
C ALA A 584 3.10 -15.55 13.30
N ILE A 585 3.63 -16.02 14.42
CA ILE A 585 3.58 -15.32 15.71
C ILE A 585 4.99 -15.29 16.28
N ARG A 586 5.38 -14.15 16.88
CA ARG A 586 6.68 -14.02 17.53
C ARG A 586 6.56 -13.34 18.89
N ASN A 587 7.54 -13.59 19.75
CA ASN A 587 7.87 -12.72 20.88
C ASN A 587 9.19 -11.98 20.58
N ASP A 588 9.85 -11.44 21.60
CA ASP A 588 11.10 -10.69 21.42
C ASP A 588 12.23 -11.50 20.77
N PHE A 589 12.31 -12.82 21.03
CA PHE A 589 13.48 -13.63 20.67
C PHE A 589 13.18 -14.82 19.77
N TYR A 590 11.92 -15.24 19.68
CA TYR A 590 11.50 -16.44 18.97
C TYR A 590 10.31 -16.19 18.08
N LYS A 591 10.27 -16.91 16.96
CA LYS A 591 9.21 -16.83 15.96
C LYS A 591 8.78 -18.21 15.52
N LEU A 592 7.47 -18.43 15.55
CA LEU A 592 6.79 -19.60 15.00
C LEU A 592 6.15 -19.20 13.67
N VAL A 593 6.32 -20.03 12.64
CA VAL A 593 5.63 -19.91 11.35
C VAL A 593 4.89 -21.21 11.08
N ARG A 594 3.56 -21.17 11.03
CA ARG A 594 2.70 -22.28 10.61
C ARG A 594 2.37 -22.14 9.14
N ILE A 595 2.59 -23.19 8.38
CA ILE A 595 2.50 -23.21 6.93
C ILE A 595 1.53 -24.32 6.51
N ASP A 596 0.50 -23.95 5.76
CA ASP A 596 -0.49 -24.86 5.18
C ASP A 596 -0.24 -24.98 3.67
N ARG A 597 0.13 -26.17 3.19
CA ARG A 597 0.49 -26.42 1.78
C ARG A 597 -0.35 -27.52 1.17
N LEU A 598 -0.73 -27.34 -0.09
CA LEU A 598 -1.27 -28.42 -0.91
C LEU A 598 -0.18 -29.46 -1.19
N ASN A 599 -0.41 -30.70 -0.76
CA ASN A 599 0.40 -31.84 -1.15
C ASN A 599 -0.15 -32.41 -2.47
N CYS A 600 0.65 -32.35 -3.54
CA CYS A 600 0.22 -32.79 -4.87
C CYS A 600 -0.09 -34.30 -4.97
N ALA A 601 0.50 -35.13 -4.11
CA ALA A 601 0.25 -36.57 -4.11
C ALA A 601 -1.07 -36.93 -3.41
N SER A 602 -1.36 -36.30 -2.27
CA SER A 602 -2.58 -36.56 -1.50
C SER A 602 -3.76 -35.68 -1.91
N GLN A 603 -3.51 -34.56 -2.61
CA GLN A 603 -4.48 -33.50 -2.88
C GLN A 603 -5.12 -32.94 -1.60
N GLN A 604 -4.41 -33.03 -0.47
CA GLN A 604 -4.83 -32.49 0.82
C GLN A 604 -3.92 -31.34 1.24
N ILE A 605 -4.46 -30.45 2.09
CA ILE A 605 -3.68 -29.43 2.75
C ILE A 605 -2.98 -30.07 3.96
N GLU A 606 -1.66 -29.92 4.02
CA GLU A 606 -0.82 -30.38 5.12
C GLU A 606 -0.24 -29.16 5.85
N SER A 607 -0.32 -29.18 7.18
CA SER A 607 0.22 -28.14 8.05
C SER A 607 1.59 -28.53 8.61
N ALA A 608 2.55 -27.61 8.55
CA ALA A 608 3.87 -27.76 9.16
C ALA A 608 4.26 -26.48 9.91
N ASP A 609 4.95 -26.64 11.03
CA ASP A 609 5.53 -25.54 11.80
C ASP A 609 7.03 -25.40 11.49
N GLU A 610 7.50 -24.17 11.36
CA GLU A 610 8.90 -23.78 11.43
C GLU A 610 9.12 -22.89 12.66
N PHE A 611 10.28 -23.02 13.34
CA PHE A 611 10.56 -22.28 14.57
C PHE A 611 11.97 -21.71 14.58
N TYR A 612 12.10 -20.43 14.92
CA TYR A 612 13.34 -19.68 14.76
C TYR A 612 13.68 -18.86 16.00
N GLN A 613 14.98 -18.72 16.28
CA GLN A 613 15.47 -17.61 17.09
C GLN A 613 15.71 -16.39 16.17
N VAL A 614 15.23 -15.22 16.56
CA VAL A 614 15.29 -13.98 15.77
C VAL A 614 15.73 -12.81 16.65
N ASP A 615 16.32 -11.77 16.05
CA ASP A 615 16.62 -10.50 16.70
C ASP A 615 16.62 -9.33 15.72
N GLN A 616 16.78 -8.12 16.25
CA GLN A 616 16.79 -6.87 15.49
C GLN A 616 18.18 -6.21 15.53
N ALA A 617 19.26 -7.01 15.65
CA ALA A 617 20.61 -6.47 15.72
C ALA A 617 21.01 -5.75 14.42
N ALA A 618 21.78 -4.68 14.53
CA ALA A 618 22.32 -3.93 13.40
C ALA A 618 23.85 -4.00 13.40
N PRO A 619 24.51 -4.14 12.22
CA PRO A 619 23.92 -4.28 10.89
C PRO A 619 23.52 -5.73 10.53
N LEU A 620 23.79 -6.71 11.40
CA LEU A 620 23.60 -8.13 11.14
C LEU A 620 22.54 -8.74 12.08
N PRO A 621 21.26 -8.80 11.66
CA PRO A 621 20.21 -9.42 12.45
C PRO A 621 20.22 -10.95 12.33
N LYS A 622 19.69 -11.64 13.34
CA LYS A 622 19.34 -13.07 13.24
C LYS A 622 18.04 -13.21 12.47
N LEU A 623 18.12 -13.77 11.26
CA LEU A 623 16.98 -13.97 10.36
C LEU A 623 16.42 -15.40 10.44
N ASP A 624 15.12 -15.52 10.17
CA ASP A 624 14.34 -16.76 10.06
C ASP A 624 14.60 -17.50 8.73
N ASN A 625 15.87 -17.83 8.51
CA ASN A 625 16.35 -18.57 7.35
C ASN A 625 16.13 -20.08 7.51
N ALA A 626 15.95 -20.80 6.40
CA ALA A 626 15.67 -22.25 6.40
C ALA A 626 16.67 -23.07 7.23
N LEU A 627 17.97 -22.78 7.11
CA LEU A 627 19.04 -23.47 7.86
C LEU A 627 19.02 -23.21 9.38
N SER A 628 18.26 -22.22 9.83
CA SER A 628 18.13 -21.83 11.24
C SER A 628 16.85 -22.37 11.89
N ASN A 629 16.10 -23.24 11.19
CA ASN A 629 14.88 -23.84 11.73
C ASN A 629 15.23 -24.80 12.88
N LEU A 630 14.84 -24.43 14.09
CA LEU A 630 15.12 -25.17 15.32
C LEU A 630 14.37 -26.51 15.38
N LEU A 631 13.24 -26.65 14.68
CA LEU A 631 12.51 -27.92 14.60
C LEU A 631 13.18 -28.94 13.67
N ALA A 632 14.06 -28.48 12.77
CA ALA A 632 14.86 -29.35 11.92
C ALA A 632 16.14 -29.85 12.60
N LEU A 633 16.47 -29.31 13.78
CA LEU A 633 17.63 -29.73 14.57
C LEU A 633 17.29 -31.00 15.38
N PRO A 634 18.27 -31.87 15.64
CA PRO A 634 18.03 -33.11 16.40
C PRO A 634 17.59 -32.85 17.85
N ASN A 635 18.00 -31.73 18.45
CA ASN A 635 17.62 -31.33 19.80
C ASN A 635 17.49 -29.80 19.90
N MET A 636 16.44 -29.33 20.57
CA MET A 636 16.24 -27.92 20.96
C MET A 636 16.64 -27.71 22.42
N THR A 637 17.05 -26.47 22.78
CA THR A 637 17.26 -26.11 24.20
C THR A 637 15.94 -26.11 24.97
N PRO A 638 15.94 -26.31 26.31
CA PRO A 638 14.72 -26.22 27.11
C PRO A 638 13.99 -24.87 26.98
N GLU A 639 14.75 -23.78 26.87
CA GLU A 639 14.21 -22.44 26.62
C GLU A 639 13.49 -22.34 25.27
N ALA A 640 14.10 -22.88 24.20
CA ALA A 640 13.47 -22.91 22.88
C ALA A 640 12.21 -23.78 22.87
N GLN A 641 12.22 -24.93 23.54
CA GLN A 641 11.04 -25.80 23.68
C GLN A 641 9.89 -25.08 24.40
N GLN A 642 10.19 -24.36 25.49
CA GLN A 642 9.19 -23.59 26.22
C GLN A 642 8.59 -22.46 25.36
N ASN A 643 9.43 -21.72 24.64
CA ASN A 643 8.99 -20.64 23.75
C ASN A 643 8.16 -21.17 22.57
N TYR A 644 8.54 -22.32 22.00
CA TYR A 644 7.76 -22.97 20.95
C TYR A 644 6.35 -23.33 21.44
N ALA A 645 6.23 -24.02 22.58
CA ALA A 645 4.94 -24.39 23.16
C ALA A 645 4.09 -23.15 23.51
N ALA A 646 4.70 -22.10 24.06
CA ALA A 646 4.01 -20.86 24.40
C ALA A 646 3.48 -20.14 23.15
N LEU A 647 4.29 -20.05 22.09
CA LEU A 647 3.89 -19.40 20.84
C LEU A 647 2.83 -20.21 20.08
N GLN A 648 2.91 -21.56 20.11
CA GLN A 648 1.85 -22.41 19.57
C GLN A 648 0.51 -22.17 20.30
N SER A 649 0.53 -22.15 21.63
CA SER A 649 -0.68 -21.90 22.42
C SER A 649 -1.26 -20.51 22.16
N LYS A 650 -0.42 -19.47 22.07
CA LYS A 650 -0.85 -18.11 21.75
C LYS A 650 -1.41 -17.99 20.33
N LEU A 651 -0.80 -18.66 19.35
CA LEU A 651 -1.30 -18.68 17.97
C LEU A 651 -2.70 -19.29 17.92
N SER A 652 -2.89 -20.46 18.53
CA SER A 652 -4.20 -21.11 18.60
C SER A 652 -5.24 -20.22 19.28
N ALA A 653 -4.93 -19.68 20.47
CA ALA A 653 -5.85 -18.80 21.19
C ALA A 653 -6.23 -17.53 20.39
N LEU A 654 -5.28 -16.95 19.65
CA LEU A 654 -5.55 -15.80 18.79
C LEU A 654 -6.51 -16.16 17.64
N LEU A 655 -6.25 -17.27 16.94
CA LEU A 655 -7.09 -17.70 15.82
C LEU A 655 -8.48 -18.13 16.26
N ASP A 656 -8.58 -18.81 17.40
CA ASP A 656 -9.84 -19.26 18.01
C ASP A 656 -10.68 -18.08 18.55
N SER A 657 -10.11 -16.88 18.67
CA SER A 657 -10.82 -15.69 19.12
C SER A 657 -11.72 -15.06 18.07
N ARG A 658 -11.75 -15.56 16.83
CA ARG A 658 -12.69 -15.08 15.80
C ARG A 658 -14.09 -15.60 16.10
N THR A 659 -15.03 -14.70 16.32
CA THR A 659 -16.45 -15.01 16.34
C THR A 659 -16.99 -15.13 14.90
N VAL A 660 -17.68 -16.22 14.60
CA VAL A 660 -18.36 -16.44 13.31
C VAL A 660 -19.86 -16.35 13.53
N CYS A 661 -20.54 -15.48 12.79
CA CYS A 661 -21.98 -15.32 12.84
C CYS A 661 -22.60 -15.53 11.44
N PRO A 662 -22.97 -16.77 11.07
CA PRO A 662 -23.58 -17.04 9.77
C PRO A 662 -24.89 -16.25 9.59
N GLY A 663 -25.02 -15.53 8.49
CA GLY A 663 -26.19 -14.70 8.17
C GLY A 663 -26.08 -13.23 8.59
N ASP A 664 -25.06 -12.86 9.38
CA ASP A 664 -24.73 -11.47 9.70
C ASP A 664 -23.74 -10.93 8.65
N GLY A 665 -24.20 -9.95 7.87
CA GLY A 665 -23.36 -9.26 6.87
C GLY A 665 -22.93 -7.87 7.30
N ASN A 666 -23.52 -7.32 8.37
CA ASN A 666 -23.30 -5.95 8.83
C ASN A 666 -22.28 -5.84 9.98
N LEU A 667 -21.76 -6.98 10.45
CA LEU A 667 -20.73 -7.11 11.48
C LEU A 667 -21.17 -6.65 12.89
N ASP A 668 -22.47 -6.62 13.17
CA ASP A 668 -23.00 -6.34 14.51
C ASP A 668 -23.16 -7.60 15.39
N LEU A 669 -22.87 -8.78 14.83
CA LEU A 669 -22.98 -10.11 15.44
C LEU A 669 -24.42 -10.48 15.83
N MET A 670 -25.43 -9.88 15.19
CA MET A 670 -26.84 -10.17 15.40
C MET A 670 -27.55 -10.36 14.05
N VAL A 671 -28.11 -11.55 13.83
CA VAL A 671 -28.86 -11.83 12.60
C VAL A 671 -30.29 -11.37 12.77
N ASP A 672 -30.67 -10.26 12.14
CA ASP A 672 -32.00 -9.67 12.29
C ASP A 672 -32.58 -9.04 11.01
N ASP A 673 -33.65 -8.25 11.14
CA ASP A 673 -34.30 -7.59 10.00
C ASP A 673 -33.36 -6.60 9.28
N ALA A 674 -32.33 -6.07 9.96
CA ALA A 674 -31.34 -5.20 9.33
C ALA A 674 -30.52 -5.95 8.28
N ASP A 675 -30.21 -7.22 8.50
CA ASP A 675 -29.54 -8.06 7.50
C ASP A 675 -30.41 -8.28 6.27
N ILE A 676 -31.72 -8.48 6.46
CA ILE A 676 -32.66 -8.61 5.35
C ILE A 676 -32.73 -7.31 4.54
N GLU A 677 -32.76 -6.14 5.19
CA GLU A 677 -32.77 -4.85 4.50
C GLU A 677 -31.44 -4.57 3.77
N ASN A 678 -30.30 -4.87 4.40
CA ASN A 678 -29.00 -4.74 3.77
C ASN A 678 -28.87 -5.68 2.57
N TRP A 679 -29.29 -6.95 2.70
CA TRP A 679 -29.33 -7.89 1.58
C TRP A 679 -30.21 -7.38 0.43
N LYS A 680 -31.38 -6.78 0.70
CA LYS A 680 -32.22 -6.17 -0.36
C LYS A 680 -31.48 -5.07 -1.11
N HIS A 681 -30.70 -4.26 -0.41
CA HIS A 681 -29.85 -3.26 -1.05
C HIS A 681 -28.78 -3.92 -1.93
N TYR A 682 -27.96 -4.80 -1.36
CA TYR A 682 -26.82 -5.40 -2.07
C TYR A 682 -27.21 -6.38 -3.18
N SER A 683 -28.35 -7.06 -3.08
CA SER A 683 -28.88 -7.93 -4.13
C SER A 683 -29.31 -7.17 -5.40
N THR A 684 -29.47 -5.85 -5.31
CA THR A 684 -29.75 -4.98 -6.45
C THR A 684 -28.54 -4.14 -6.88
N LEU A 685 -27.63 -3.86 -5.94
CA LEU A 685 -26.39 -3.15 -6.21
C LEU A 685 -25.49 -3.96 -7.15
N ASN A 686 -24.80 -3.27 -8.07
CA ASN A 686 -23.94 -3.87 -9.09
C ASN A 686 -24.60 -5.05 -9.86
N GLY A 687 -25.92 -5.00 -10.05
CA GLY A 687 -26.68 -6.05 -10.74
C GLY A 687 -26.77 -7.38 -9.98
N GLY A 688 -26.68 -7.36 -8.65
CA GLY A 688 -26.78 -8.56 -7.80
C GLY A 688 -25.57 -9.48 -7.87
N ARG A 689 -24.41 -8.94 -8.27
CA ARG A 689 -23.12 -9.64 -8.17
C ARG A 689 -22.68 -9.79 -6.71
N SER A 690 -21.55 -10.45 -6.51
CA SER A 690 -20.98 -10.68 -5.18
C SER A 690 -20.90 -9.38 -4.37
N SER A 691 -21.30 -9.46 -3.10
CA SER A 691 -21.25 -8.40 -2.10
C SER A 691 -20.83 -9.00 -0.74
N TRP A 692 -20.83 -8.20 0.33
CA TRP A 692 -20.67 -8.73 1.69
C TRP A 692 -21.83 -9.61 2.16
N TYR A 693 -22.92 -9.68 1.39
CA TYR A 693 -24.06 -10.57 1.59
C TYR A 693 -24.09 -11.78 0.63
N ASP A 694 -23.03 -12.01 -0.15
CA ASP A 694 -22.80 -13.29 -0.86
C ASP A 694 -22.21 -14.29 0.14
N PHE A 695 -23.08 -14.99 0.88
CA PHE A 695 -22.69 -15.91 1.96
C PHE A 695 -22.33 -17.30 1.46
N ASN A 696 -22.87 -17.69 0.31
CA ASN A 696 -22.61 -19.01 -0.28
C ASN A 696 -21.36 -19.01 -1.20
N HIS A 697 -20.78 -17.84 -1.45
CA HIS A 697 -19.60 -17.62 -2.29
C HIS A 697 -19.77 -18.12 -3.73
N ASP A 698 -20.98 -18.00 -4.29
CA ASP A 698 -21.27 -18.36 -5.68
C ASP A 698 -20.95 -17.22 -6.66
N GLY A 699 -20.69 -16.00 -6.14
CA GLY A 699 -20.39 -14.80 -6.91
C GLY A 699 -21.60 -13.90 -7.18
N LEU A 700 -22.74 -14.18 -6.54
CA LEU A 700 -23.98 -13.42 -6.64
C LEU A 700 -24.51 -13.13 -5.23
N THR A 701 -25.25 -12.02 -5.10
CA THR A 701 -26.03 -11.72 -3.89
C THR A 701 -27.50 -11.91 -4.25
N ASN A 702 -28.08 -13.05 -3.89
CA ASN A 702 -29.41 -13.46 -4.37
C ASN A 702 -30.25 -14.18 -3.27
N GLU A 703 -31.39 -14.77 -3.66
CA GLU A 703 -32.32 -15.41 -2.72
C GLU A 703 -31.70 -16.59 -1.95
N ALA A 704 -30.66 -17.24 -2.51
CA ALA A 704 -29.89 -18.27 -1.81
C ALA A 704 -29.19 -17.69 -0.57
N ASP A 705 -28.66 -16.47 -0.66
CA ASP A 705 -28.04 -15.78 0.47
C ASP A 705 -29.05 -15.30 1.49
N ARG A 706 -30.21 -14.80 1.03
CA ARG A 706 -31.32 -14.49 1.93
C ARG A 706 -31.75 -15.70 2.75
N SER A 707 -31.77 -16.87 2.13
CA SER A 707 -32.09 -18.12 2.81
C SER A 707 -31.10 -18.42 3.95
N VAL A 708 -29.83 -18.01 3.84
CA VAL A 708 -28.84 -18.12 4.94
C VAL A 708 -29.21 -17.20 6.10
N ILE A 709 -29.62 -15.96 5.83
CA ILE A 709 -30.10 -15.01 6.86
C ILE A 709 -31.33 -15.56 7.57
N GLU A 710 -32.35 -15.99 6.82
CA GLU A 710 -33.61 -16.49 7.38
C GLU A 710 -33.42 -17.76 8.22
N GLN A 711 -32.47 -18.64 7.84
CA GLN A 711 -32.12 -19.83 8.62
C GLN A 711 -31.43 -19.51 9.96
N ASN A 712 -30.80 -18.33 10.07
CA ASN A 712 -30.11 -17.88 11.28
C ASN A 712 -30.83 -16.72 11.99
N MET A 713 -32.03 -16.35 11.56
CA MET A 713 -32.78 -15.21 12.10
C MET A 713 -32.95 -15.28 13.63
N GLY A 714 -32.66 -14.17 14.31
CA GLY A 714 -32.68 -14.04 15.77
C GLY A 714 -31.46 -14.59 16.49
N LYS A 715 -30.43 -15.04 15.77
CA LYS A 715 -29.18 -15.51 16.36
C LYS A 715 -28.34 -14.34 16.84
N ASP A 716 -28.02 -14.35 18.13
CA ASP A 716 -27.09 -13.42 18.77
C ASP A 716 -25.74 -14.14 18.98
N CYS A 717 -24.73 -13.71 18.24
CA CYS A 717 -23.38 -14.25 18.28
C CYS A 717 -22.44 -13.42 19.17
N ARG A 718 -22.92 -12.34 19.79
CA ARG A 718 -22.09 -11.52 20.66
C ARG A 718 -21.59 -12.33 21.85
N PRO A 719 -20.38 -12.05 22.36
CA PRO A 719 -19.90 -12.69 23.59
C PRO A 719 -20.91 -12.45 24.71
N SER A 720 -21.23 -13.49 25.49
CA SER A 720 -22.07 -13.33 26.67
C SER A 720 -21.33 -12.46 27.70
N SER A 721 -21.87 -11.27 27.98
CA SER A 721 -21.34 -10.28 28.91
C SER A 721 -21.21 -10.77 30.35
#